data_AF-A0AAU7E0B6-F1
#
_entry.id   AF-A0AAU7E0B6-F1
#
_cell.length_a   1.000
_cell.length_b   1.000
_cell.length_c   1.000
_cell.angle_alpha   90.00
_cell.angle_beta   90.00
_cell.angle_gamma   90.00
#
_symmetry.space_group_name_H-M   'P 1'
#
loop_
_entity.id
_entity.type
_entity.pdbx_description
1 polymer ?
#
loop_
_entity_poly.entity_id
_entity_poly.type
_entity_poly.pdbx_seq_one_letter_code
_entity_poly.pdbx_strand_id
1 'polypeptide(L)'
;MTETLDRALNSSVRLATGIPNAVPRPGQDELTHQVWEAITQEGGEAIAVAPTGLGKSLAYAVPAILHAAQTGKRTVISTESLALQAQVLEKDAPVVVAAVKQMTGVEVKVAVLKGWSNWACLRSTVITAHLLLGEDHYIPHQAVSNATLKHLAGSMDRLIAKAGDIVLDGRPVSIQEAAAMTGWALRQHLTAAPGDKHAYPGNLSDHLWGTVSSTPSECVGVQVCPFAKVCKAAAAKSKAAEAAVVVTNHSMIATQAAKGISAVIGSSTLGRFDAVIVDEAHTLPANVRSQGACDISGRRVYSTMRAVKSLFDHNGDGGVATLMSTGELLADQLQAQLARWHNTATDVRRLVDGENPLEGLGDQLEVWVGSIQNAIGRRTRGDWESNDLKVRRVRARLDSLKADLKTVGEHRTGTARWVERRNGPGSDRFNIAACATPVDVSGPLLHNVWTAPIPDEDATEEDLSTETVRAPSVPHDVNVLEQDTAPVDDTYRLSVIALSATLPNGFGHQIGLKTKTATYLSPFVDAYRNSTLFIPRADSASDMAALSAPGARTPRMDTAKHKVWATDLMAQLVNANNGHALVLSANAAAGKEYAAALNEASGGRFSVYSQWDGPPLRTMVARWKEDPTSVLVGTRSLMTGVDAPGPTCSLVIMDRVPRASANPVDDARVEELVDRVGMDKWAAARLVYVTDAALLLEQAAGRLIRSTSDRGMVAVLDPRLLRVKPWAYEERTRKTYLEGLDLFGTKTSHLHVALEKISAQRTLQPA
;
A
#
# COMPACT_ATOMS: atom_id res chain seq x y z
N MET A 1 35.71 11.26 -8.46
CA MET A 1 34.42 11.20 -7.73
C MET A 1 33.86 9.78 -7.66
N THR A 2 33.85 9.05 -8.78
CA THR A 2 33.53 7.61 -8.85
C THR A 2 34.37 6.75 -7.90
N GLU A 3 35.68 6.95 -7.82
CA GLU A 3 36.54 6.18 -6.87
C GLU A 3 36.12 6.31 -5.39
N THR A 4 35.51 7.43 -4.99
CA THR A 4 34.97 7.60 -3.63
C THR A 4 33.65 6.85 -3.47
N LEU A 5 32.80 6.80 -4.50
CA LEU A 5 31.58 6.01 -4.50
C LEU A 5 31.92 4.51 -4.35
N ASP A 6 32.86 4.01 -5.14
CA ASP A 6 33.23 2.59 -5.18
C ASP A 6 33.79 2.15 -3.83
N ARG A 7 34.67 2.97 -3.23
CA ARG A 7 35.20 2.71 -1.89
C ARG A 7 34.11 2.72 -0.82
N ALA A 8 33.14 3.64 -0.90
CA ALA A 8 32.02 3.69 0.03
C ALA A 8 31.12 2.46 -0.09
N LEU A 9 30.83 2.02 -1.32
CA LEU A 9 30.06 0.80 -1.58
C LEU A 9 30.78 -0.45 -1.08
N ASN A 10 32.07 -0.61 -1.40
CA ASN A 10 32.89 -1.73 -0.92
C ASN A 10 32.95 -1.79 0.61
N SER A 11 33.18 -0.65 1.28
CA SER A 11 33.19 -0.56 2.74
C SER A 11 31.82 -0.93 3.32
N SER A 12 30.73 -0.38 2.76
CA SER A 12 29.36 -0.67 3.20
C SER A 12 29.01 -2.15 3.07
N VAL A 13 29.41 -2.80 1.98
CA VAL A 13 29.19 -4.25 1.78
C VAL A 13 29.97 -5.09 2.80
N ARG A 14 31.21 -4.73 3.11
CA ARG A 14 32.01 -5.42 4.14
C ARG A 14 31.39 -5.27 5.54
N LEU A 15 30.96 -4.06 5.89
CA LEU A 15 30.30 -3.80 7.18
C LEU A 15 28.96 -4.53 7.28
N ALA A 16 28.14 -4.52 6.21
CA ALA A 16 26.85 -5.19 6.19
C ALA A 16 26.95 -6.71 6.30
N THR A 17 27.96 -7.32 5.68
CA THR A 17 28.15 -8.77 5.66
C THR A 17 29.01 -9.29 6.81
N GLY A 18 29.82 -8.44 7.43
CA GLY A 18 30.86 -8.84 8.38
C GLY A 18 32.02 -9.60 7.75
N ILE A 19 32.07 -9.72 6.42
CA ILE A 19 33.11 -10.46 5.69
C ILE A 19 34.19 -9.46 5.22
N PRO A 20 35.44 -9.56 5.69
CA PRO A 20 36.49 -8.56 5.41
C PRO A 20 36.77 -8.32 3.93
N ASN A 21 36.65 -9.37 3.11
CA ASN A 21 36.95 -9.34 1.68
C ASN A 21 35.68 -9.37 0.82
N ALA A 22 34.50 -9.07 1.38
CA ALA A 22 33.30 -8.94 0.57
C ALA A 22 33.44 -7.80 -0.43
N VAL A 23 32.93 -8.05 -1.64
CA VAL A 23 32.88 -7.09 -2.74
C VAL A 23 31.43 -6.95 -3.22
N PRO A 24 31.07 -5.78 -3.76
CA PRO A 24 29.77 -5.59 -4.39
C PRO A 24 29.59 -6.57 -5.56
N ARG A 25 28.35 -6.99 -5.79
CA ARG A 25 28.02 -7.76 -6.99
C ARG A 25 28.10 -6.84 -8.22
N PRO A 26 28.42 -7.35 -9.43
CA PRO A 26 28.50 -6.51 -10.63
C PRO A 26 27.24 -5.65 -10.86
N GLY A 27 26.04 -6.25 -10.82
CA GLY A 27 24.81 -5.46 -10.97
C GLY A 27 24.49 -4.54 -9.78
N GLN A 28 25.05 -4.80 -8.59
CA GLN A 28 24.92 -3.87 -7.45
C GLN A 28 25.79 -2.62 -7.67
N ASP A 29 27.00 -2.83 -8.18
CA ASP A 29 27.94 -1.78 -8.55
C ASP A 29 27.35 -0.90 -9.67
N GLU A 30 26.92 -1.52 -10.77
CA GLU A 30 26.29 -0.82 -11.90
C GLU A 30 25.03 -0.04 -11.47
N LEU A 31 24.19 -0.61 -10.61
CA LEU A 31 23.02 0.11 -10.05
C LEU A 31 23.46 1.31 -9.19
N THR A 32 24.50 1.14 -8.38
CA THR A 32 25.02 2.22 -7.52
C THR A 32 25.50 3.41 -8.36
N HIS A 33 26.18 3.13 -9.48
CA HIS A 33 26.62 4.16 -10.42
C HIS A 33 25.44 4.86 -11.11
N GLN A 34 24.43 4.11 -11.57
CA GLN A 34 23.24 4.71 -12.19
C GLN A 34 22.51 5.65 -11.22
N VAL A 35 22.36 5.24 -9.94
CA VAL A 35 21.73 6.09 -8.92
C VAL A 35 22.61 7.32 -8.63
N TRP A 36 23.94 7.17 -8.60
CA TRP A 36 24.87 8.28 -8.40
C TRP A 36 24.81 9.31 -9.53
N GLU A 37 24.74 8.88 -10.79
CA GLU A 37 24.59 9.77 -11.94
C GLU A 37 23.29 10.58 -11.84
N ALA A 38 22.17 9.93 -11.54
CA ALA A 38 20.87 10.59 -11.42
C ALA A 38 20.83 11.56 -10.23
N ILE A 39 21.36 11.19 -9.06
CA ILE A 39 21.25 12.01 -7.84
C ILE A 39 22.16 13.24 -7.86
N THR A 40 23.26 13.19 -8.63
CA THR A 40 24.22 14.29 -8.74
C THR A 40 23.87 15.27 -9.85
N GLN A 41 23.03 14.86 -10.80
CA GLN A 41 22.48 15.72 -11.83
C GLN A 41 21.19 16.40 -11.34
N GLU A 42 21.08 17.72 -11.51
CA GLU A 42 19.84 18.45 -11.24
C GLU A 42 18.69 17.94 -12.13
N GLY A 43 17.59 17.53 -11.51
CA GLY A 43 16.47 16.91 -12.22
C GLY A 43 16.81 15.56 -12.88
N GLY A 44 17.87 14.88 -12.44
CA GLY A 44 18.27 13.58 -12.98
C GLY A 44 17.22 12.50 -12.74
N GLU A 45 17.05 11.59 -13.70
CA GLU A 45 16.04 10.53 -13.65
C GLU A 45 16.70 9.15 -13.82
N ALA A 46 16.35 8.19 -12.95
CA ALA A 46 16.73 6.79 -13.11
C ALA A 46 15.55 5.85 -12.84
N ILE A 47 15.39 4.84 -13.69
CA ILE A 47 14.44 3.75 -13.48
C ILE A 47 15.21 2.44 -13.60
N ALA A 48 15.10 1.57 -12.59
CA ALA A 48 15.76 0.28 -12.64
C ALA A 48 14.93 -0.88 -12.11
N VAL A 49 14.94 -1.96 -12.88
CA VAL A 49 14.54 -3.31 -12.47
C VAL A 49 15.76 -3.98 -11.86
N ALA A 50 15.76 -4.07 -10.53
CA ALA A 50 16.85 -4.59 -9.73
C ALA A 50 16.36 -5.81 -8.92
N PRO A 51 16.65 -7.04 -9.37
CA PRO A 51 16.09 -8.25 -8.78
C PRO A 51 16.35 -8.41 -7.28
N THR A 52 15.52 -9.22 -6.62
CA THR A 52 15.72 -9.59 -5.21
C THR A 52 17.13 -10.15 -5.01
N GLY A 53 17.75 -9.78 -3.88
CA GLY A 53 19.10 -10.23 -3.54
C GLY A 53 20.23 -9.45 -4.21
N LEU A 54 19.97 -8.55 -5.18
CA LEU A 54 21.02 -7.73 -5.79
C LEU A 54 21.74 -6.85 -4.76
N GLY A 55 21.01 -6.38 -3.75
CA GLY A 55 21.50 -5.42 -2.75
C GLY A 55 21.02 -3.99 -3.01
N LYS A 56 19.79 -3.83 -3.50
CA LYS A 56 19.13 -2.56 -3.81
C LYS A 56 19.30 -1.50 -2.73
N SER A 57 19.02 -1.86 -1.47
CA SER A 57 19.03 -0.94 -0.34
C SER A 57 20.39 -0.27 -0.13
N LEU A 58 21.48 -1.03 -0.20
CA LEU A 58 22.83 -0.46 -0.17
C LEU A 58 23.13 0.34 -1.44
N ALA A 59 22.72 -0.15 -2.61
CA ALA A 59 23.00 0.48 -3.90
C ALA A 59 22.39 1.88 -4.03
N TYR A 60 21.23 2.14 -3.40
CA TYR A 60 20.65 3.49 -3.36
C TYR A 60 21.01 4.29 -2.11
N ALA A 61 21.28 3.65 -0.97
CA ALA A 61 21.62 4.35 0.27
C ALA A 61 23.03 4.95 0.22
N VAL A 62 24.00 4.24 -0.36
CA VAL A 62 25.39 4.71 -0.55
C VAL A 62 25.43 6.04 -1.30
N PRO A 63 24.86 6.19 -2.51
CA PRO A 63 24.89 7.45 -3.24
C PRO A 63 24.10 8.55 -2.52
N ALA A 64 22.95 8.24 -1.91
CA ALA A 64 22.17 9.22 -1.14
C ALA A 64 22.93 9.81 0.05
N ILE A 65 23.54 8.95 0.87
CA ILE A 65 24.28 9.36 2.06
C ILE A 65 25.61 10.02 1.68
N LEU A 66 26.33 9.48 0.68
CA LEU A 66 27.57 10.08 0.21
C LEU A 66 27.36 11.46 -0.41
N HIS A 67 26.31 11.63 -1.22
CA HIS A 67 25.97 12.92 -1.81
C HIS A 67 25.62 13.94 -0.72
N ALA A 68 24.79 13.55 0.26
CA ALA A 68 24.48 14.39 1.41
C ALA A 68 25.72 14.79 2.21
N ALA A 69 26.67 13.87 2.42
CA ALA A 69 27.93 14.16 3.11
C ALA A 69 28.83 15.15 2.35
N GLN A 70 28.80 15.11 1.01
CA GLN A 70 29.65 15.95 0.16
C GLN A 70 29.07 17.33 -0.12
N THR A 71 27.75 17.46 -0.22
CA THR A 71 27.09 18.67 -0.72
C THR A 71 26.11 19.31 0.27
N GLY A 72 25.71 18.58 1.31
CA GLY A 72 24.61 18.98 2.19
C GLY A 72 23.22 18.86 1.57
N LYS A 73 23.12 18.46 0.29
CA LYS A 73 21.84 18.24 -0.40
C LYS A 73 21.09 17.06 0.22
N ARG A 74 19.76 17.16 0.25
CA ARG A 74 18.92 16.27 1.06
C ARG A 74 18.11 15.31 0.18
N THR A 75 17.95 14.08 0.65
CA THR A 75 17.28 13.01 -0.11
C THR A 75 16.13 12.40 0.69
N VAL A 76 15.00 12.17 0.02
CA VAL A 76 13.90 11.36 0.54
C VAL A 76 14.01 9.94 -0.01
N ILE A 77 13.87 8.93 0.84
CA ILE A 77 13.73 7.53 0.44
C ILE A 77 12.32 7.08 0.81
N SER A 78 11.52 6.69 -0.16
CA SER A 78 10.18 6.13 0.04
C SER A 78 10.20 4.62 -0.09
N THR A 79 9.65 3.91 0.88
CA THR A 79 9.55 2.44 0.90
C THR A 79 8.09 1.98 0.94
N GLU A 80 7.77 0.82 0.35
CA GLU A 80 6.39 0.31 0.31
C GLU A 80 5.83 -0.01 1.71
N SER A 81 6.62 -0.65 2.58
CA SER A 81 6.14 -1.17 3.87
C SER A 81 6.95 -0.67 5.06
N LEU A 82 6.33 -0.69 6.24
CA LEU A 82 7.01 -0.36 7.50
C LEU A 82 8.17 -1.31 7.82
N ALA A 83 8.12 -2.55 7.33
CA ALA A 83 9.19 -3.53 7.51
C ALA A 83 10.43 -3.18 6.66
N LEU A 84 10.24 -2.80 5.39
CA LEU A 84 11.33 -2.30 4.54
C LEU A 84 11.90 -0.99 5.09
N GLN A 85 11.03 -0.11 5.57
CA GLN A 85 11.43 1.13 6.23
C GLN A 85 12.34 0.86 7.45
N ALA A 86 11.96 -0.09 8.31
CA ALA A 86 12.77 -0.51 9.46
C ALA A 86 14.08 -1.16 9.03
N GLN A 87 14.07 -1.99 7.97
CA GLN A 87 15.29 -2.59 7.43
C GLN A 87 16.30 -1.51 7.00
N VAL A 88 15.85 -0.49 6.26
CA VAL A 88 16.71 0.63 5.85
C VAL A 88 17.29 1.36 7.07
N LEU A 89 16.46 1.66 8.07
CA LEU A 89 16.87 2.46 9.22
C LEU A 89 17.73 1.72 10.24
N GLU A 90 17.46 0.44 10.48
CA GLU A 90 18.08 -0.34 11.56
C GLU A 90 19.27 -1.17 11.07
N LYS A 91 19.35 -1.46 9.76
CA LYS A 91 20.41 -2.31 9.19
C LYS A 91 21.22 -1.58 8.13
N ASP A 92 20.60 -1.13 7.05
CA ASP A 92 21.33 -0.70 5.85
C ASP A 92 21.93 0.70 5.99
N ALA A 93 21.17 1.69 6.47
CA ALA A 93 21.67 3.06 6.63
C ALA A 93 22.79 3.18 7.68
N PRO A 94 22.74 2.54 8.87
CA PRO A 94 23.82 2.63 9.85
C PRO A 94 25.19 2.20 9.32
N VAL A 95 25.24 1.10 8.55
CA VAL A 95 26.51 0.61 7.98
C VAL A 95 27.03 1.55 6.89
N VAL A 96 26.14 2.15 6.10
CA VAL A 96 26.51 3.14 5.08
C VAL A 96 26.99 4.44 5.72
N VAL A 97 26.31 4.94 6.77
CA VAL A 97 26.74 6.13 7.53
C VAL A 97 28.13 5.91 8.12
N ALA A 98 28.38 4.73 8.71
CA ALA A 98 29.70 4.38 9.23
C ALA A 98 30.78 4.37 8.14
N ALA A 99 30.51 3.74 7.00
CA ALA A 99 31.42 3.70 5.86
C ALA A 99 31.72 5.10 5.30
N VAL A 100 30.69 5.92 5.08
CA VAL A 100 30.84 7.29 4.56
C VAL A 100 31.57 8.17 5.56
N LYS A 101 31.24 8.12 6.85
CA LYS A 101 31.92 8.89 7.91
C LYS A 101 33.41 8.58 7.98
N GLN A 102 33.80 7.31 7.85
CA GLN A 102 35.22 6.93 7.82
C GLN A 102 35.98 7.58 6.66
N MET A 103 35.30 7.86 5.55
CA MET A 103 35.91 8.39 4.32
C MET A 103 35.84 9.91 4.20
N THR A 104 34.74 10.52 4.65
CA THR A 104 34.48 11.96 4.49
C THR A 104 34.68 12.74 5.79
N GLY A 105 34.71 12.06 6.94
CA GLY A 105 34.67 12.70 8.26
C GLY A 105 33.29 13.22 8.67
N VAL A 106 32.29 13.17 7.79
CA VAL A 106 30.95 13.72 8.01
C VAL A 106 29.99 12.61 8.43
N GLU A 107 29.35 12.78 9.59
CA GLU A 107 28.28 11.91 10.04
C GLU A 107 26.93 12.40 9.53
N VAL A 108 26.35 11.66 8.59
CA VAL A 108 25.06 12.00 7.99
C VAL A 108 23.93 11.51 8.88
N LYS A 109 23.06 12.43 9.30
CA LYS A 109 21.83 12.10 10.03
C LYS A 109 20.79 11.50 9.07
N VAL A 110 20.34 10.30 9.39
CA VAL A 110 19.21 9.63 8.73
C VAL A 110 18.03 9.57 9.70
N ALA A 111 16.85 9.97 9.28
CA ALA A 111 15.66 9.98 10.13
C ALA A 111 14.43 9.41 9.46
N VAL A 112 13.47 9.01 10.28
CA VAL A 112 12.22 8.42 9.84
C VAL A 112 11.08 9.42 9.87
N LEU A 113 10.31 9.45 8.79
CA LEU A 113 9.05 10.19 8.71
C LEU A 113 7.89 9.20 8.52
N LYS A 114 6.86 9.32 9.36
CA LYS A 114 5.64 8.53 9.29
C LYS A 114 4.44 9.47 9.45
N GLY A 115 3.30 9.11 8.86
CA GLY A 115 2.07 9.87 9.06
C GLY A 115 1.70 9.97 10.54
N TRP A 116 1.05 11.07 10.94
CA TRP A 116 0.78 11.44 12.34
C TRP A 116 0.07 10.33 13.13
N SER A 117 -0.86 9.63 12.48
CA SER A 117 -1.61 8.52 13.06
C SER A 117 -0.78 7.26 13.32
N ASN A 118 0.49 7.19 12.90
CA ASN A 118 1.37 6.07 13.21
C ASN A 118 2.04 6.21 14.58
N TRP A 119 1.80 7.29 15.31
CA TRP A 119 2.39 7.53 16.63
C TRP A 119 1.31 7.50 17.72
N ALA A 120 1.65 6.93 18.87
CA ALA A 120 0.82 7.05 20.06
C ALA A 120 0.71 8.52 20.46
N CYS A 121 -0.53 9.01 20.57
CA CYS A 121 -0.86 10.35 20.99
C CYS A 121 -1.18 10.32 22.47
N LEU A 122 -0.36 10.98 23.30
CA LEU A 122 -0.57 10.99 24.75
C LEU A 122 -1.93 11.58 25.14
N ARG A 123 -2.39 12.61 24.42
CA ARG A 123 -3.70 13.22 24.65
C ARG A 123 -4.83 12.20 24.42
N SER A 124 -4.86 11.55 23.26
CA SER A 124 -5.86 10.51 22.96
C SER A 124 -5.76 9.35 23.95
N THR A 125 -4.54 8.89 24.24
CA THR A 125 -4.29 7.78 25.17
C THR A 125 -4.82 8.06 26.57
N VAL A 126 -4.61 9.26 27.10
CA VAL A 126 -5.14 9.66 28.42
C VAL A 126 -6.67 9.71 28.39
N ILE A 127 -7.27 10.29 27.35
CA ILE A 127 -8.73 10.32 27.19
C ILE A 127 -9.30 8.89 27.19
N THR A 128 -8.70 7.98 26.41
CA THR A 128 -9.11 6.57 26.37
C THR A 128 -8.92 5.88 27.72
N ALA A 129 -7.84 6.16 28.44
CA ALA A 129 -7.61 5.58 29.77
C ALA A 129 -8.72 5.98 30.76
N HIS A 130 -9.12 7.25 30.77
CA HIS A 130 -10.22 7.74 31.63
C HIS A 130 -11.57 7.13 31.22
N LEU A 131 -11.84 7.04 29.92
CA LEU A 131 -13.04 6.37 29.40
C LEU A 131 -13.12 4.90 29.82
N LEU A 132 -12.01 4.15 29.76
CA LEU A 132 -11.93 2.76 30.22
C LEU A 132 -12.14 2.62 31.74
N LEU A 133 -11.92 3.69 32.50
CA LEU A 133 -12.17 3.76 33.94
C LEU A 133 -13.60 4.21 34.29
N GLY A 134 -14.44 4.49 33.28
CA GLY A 134 -15.82 4.96 33.47
C GLY A 134 -15.95 6.47 33.67
N GLU A 135 -14.88 7.24 33.40
CA GLU A 135 -14.88 8.70 33.46
C GLU A 135 -15.15 9.28 32.07
N ASP A 136 -16.44 9.45 31.74
CA ASP A 136 -16.86 10.03 30.47
C ASP A 136 -16.47 11.52 30.37
N HIS A 137 -16.13 11.97 29.16
CA HIS A 137 -15.83 13.39 28.83
C HIS A 137 -14.57 13.99 29.46
N TYR A 138 -13.64 13.18 29.99
CA TYR A 138 -12.34 13.71 30.42
C TYR A 138 -11.57 14.31 29.23
N ILE A 139 -11.19 15.58 29.33
CA ILE A 139 -10.32 16.26 28.37
C ILE A 139 -9.13 16.85 29.14
N PRO A 140 -7.89 16.42 28.87
CA PRO A 140 -6.74 17.00 29.52
C PRO A 140 -6.47 18.41 28.95
N HIS A 141 -6.55 19.42 29.83
CA HIS A 141 -6.21 20.81 29.55
C HIS A 141 -4.77 21.17 29.97
N GLN A 142 -4.12 20.31 30.77
CA GLN A 142 -2.77 20.50 31.27
C GLN A 142 -1.94 19.22 31.09
N ALA A 143 -0.62 19.38 31.13
CA ALA A 143 0.30 18.25 31.06
C ALA A 143 0.09 17.33 32.28
N VAL A 144 0.09 16.02 32.03
CA VAL A 144 -0.08 15.00 33.07
C VAL A 144 1.29 14.58 33.60
N SER A 145 1.44 14.48 34.92
CA SER A 145 2.71 14.10 35.54
C SER A 145 3.09 12.65 35.23
N ASN A 146 4.39 12.33 35.24
CA ASN A 146 4.86 10.95 35.08
C ASN A 146 4.31 10.01 36.16
N ALA A 147 4.07 10.50 37.38
CA ALA A 147 3.45 9.71 38.45
C ALA A 147 2.00 9.33 38.11
N THR A 148 1.24 10.28 37.56
CA THR A 148 -0.13 10.05 37.09
C THR A 148 -0.16 9.08 35.91
N LEU A 149 0.76 9.21 34.94
CA LEU A 149 0.87 8.26 33.82
C LEU A 149 1.18 6.83 34.30
N LYS A 150 2.08 6.68 35.28
CA LYS A 150 2.36 5.39 35.91
C LYS A 150 1.14 4.82 36.62
N HIS A 151 0.39 5.65 37.34
CA HIS A 151 -0.85 5.25 37.99
C HIS A 151 -1.90 4.77 36.98
N LEU A 152 -2.14 5.54 35.90
CA LEU A 152 -3.05 5.14 34.82
C LEU A 152 -2.62 3.83 34.17
N ALA A 153 -1.32 3.65 33.88
CA ALA A 153 -0.80 2.41 33.30
C ALA A 153 -1.04 1.20 34.24
N GLY A 154 -0.83 1.36 35.55
CA GLY A 154 -1.14 0.33 36.53
C GLY A 154 -2.64 0.04 36.67
N SER A 155 -3.50 1.05 36.46
CA SER A 155 -4.95 0.84 36.37
C SER A 155 -5.34 0.04 35.13
N MET A 156 -4.68 0.28 33.98
CA MET A 156 -4.89 -0.53 32.78
C MET A 156 -4.51 -1.99 33.01
N ASP A 157 -3.41 -2.27 33.70
CA ASP A 157 -3.00 -3.66 34.01
C ASP A 157 -4.09 -4.43 34.79
N ARG A 158 -4.80 -3.75 35.70
CA ARG A 158 -5.94 -4.36 36.43
C ARG A 158 -7.14 -4.62 35.54
N LEU A 159 -7.33 -3.84 34.47
CA LEU A 159 -8.40 -4.04 33.50
C LEU A 159 -8.09 -5.14 32.48
N ILE A 160 -6.82 -5.47 32.22
CA ILE A 160 -6.43 -6.57 31.32
C ILE A 160 -7.02 -7.91 31.79
N ALA A 161 -7.17 -8.12 33.09
CA ALA A 161 -7.77 -9.33 33.64
C ALA A 161 -9.32 -9.36 33.55
N LYS A 162 -9.98 -8.27 33.15
CA LYS A 162 -11.44 -8.21 33.04
C LYS A 162 -11.90 -8.69 31.68
N ALA A 163 -12.81 -9.66 31.68
CA ALA A 163 -13.57 -10.02 30.50
C ALA A 163 -14.72 -9.01 30.26
N GLY A 164 -15.06 -8.78 29.00
CA GLY A 164 -16.16 -7.92 28.58
C GLY A 164 -15.78 -6.99 27.45
N ASP A 165 -16.81 -6.33 26.91
CA ASP A 165 -16.68 -5.37 25.82
C ASP A 165 -17.05 -3.96 26.28
N ILE A 166 -16.43 -2.97 25.66
CA ILE A 166 -16.72 -1.54 25.84
C ILE A 166 -16.90 -0.90 24.47
N VAL A 167 -17.76 0.11 24.36
CA VAL A 167 -17.97 0.83 23.10
C VAL A 167 -17.00 2.00 23.02
N LEU A 168 -15.98 1.89 22.16
CA LEU A 168 -15.05 2.98 21.84
C LEU A 168 -15.31 3.47 20.41
N ASP A 169 -15.48 4.78 20.25
CA ASP A 169 -15.82 5.44 18.97
C ASP A 169 -17.00 4.77 18.25
N GLY A 170 -18.00 4.34 19.04
CA GLY A 170 -19.23 3.75 18.53
C GLY A 170 -19.11 2.31 18.03
N ARG A 171 -18.01 1.60 18.34
CA ARG A 171 -17.88 0.15 18.07
C ARG A 171 -17.50 -0.61 19.35
N PRO A 172 -18.05 -1.83 19.56
CA PRO A 172 -17.63 -2.67 20.66
C PRO A 172 -16.18 -3.15 20.45
N VAL A 173 -15.39 -3.10 21.52
CA VAL A 173 -14.02 -3.63 21.59
C VAL A 173 -13.82 -4.34 22.91
N SER A 174 -12.95 -5.35 22.93
CA SER A 174 -12.57 -6.05 24.16
C SER A 174 -11.91 -5.08 25.14
N ILE A 175 -12.38 -5.09 26.40
CA ILE A 175 -11.76 -4.33 27.49
C ILE A 175 -10.28 -4.73 27.66
N GLN A 176 -9.99 -6.02 27.55
CA GLN A 176 -8.64 -6.56 27.67
C GLN A 176 -7.70 -5.99 26.60
N GLU A 177 -8.09 -6.02 25.33
CA GLU A 177 -7.27 -5.50 24.23
C GLU A 177 -7.10 -3.98 24.34
N ALA A 178 -8.17 -3.24 24.67
CA ALA A 178 -8.14 -1.80 24.84
C ALA A 178 -7.25 -1.36 26.01
N ALA A 179 -7.35 -2.04 27.15
CA ALA A 179 -6.50 -1.79 28.30
C ALA A 179 -5.02 -2.12 28.00
N ALA A 180 -4.75 -3.23 27.32
CA ALA A 180 -3.38 -3.60 26.93
C ALA A 180 -2.73 -2.54 26.01
N MET A 181 -3.45 -2.08 24.99
CA MET A 181 -2.94 -1.05 24.06
C MET A 181 -2.77 0.30 24.75
N THR A 182 -3.76 0.74 25.53
CA THR A 182 -3.72 2.00 26.26
C THR A 182 -2.58 2.00 27.29
N GLY A 183 -2.45 0.92 28.07
CA GLY A 183 -1.37 0.73 29.04
C GLY A 183 0.01 0.68 28.39
N TRP A 184 0.15 0.07 27.22
CA TRP A 184 1.39 0.11 26.45
C TRP A 184 1.72 1.53 25.98
N ALA A 185 0.75 2.25 25.40
CA ALA A 185 0.93 3.59 24.88
C ALA A 185 1.35 4.59 25.97
N LEU A 186 0.72 4.53 27.15
CA LEU A 186 1.12 5.33 28.32
C LEU A 186 2.60 5.13 28.68
N ARG A 187 3.09 3.89 28.63
CA ARG A 187 4.49 3.55 28.94
C ARG A 187 5.47 4.05 27.89
N GLN A 188 5.08 4.15 26.62
CA GLN A 188 5.94 4.71 25.58
C GLN A 188 6.28 6.20 25.83
N HIS A 189 5.39 6.92 26.51
CA HIS A 189 5.64 8.31 26.91
C HIS A 189 6.47 8.44 28.20
N LEU A 190 6.69 7.34 28.92
CA LEU A 190 7.57 7.29 30.10
C LEU A 190 9.02 6.93 29.74
N THR A 191 9.31 6.59 28.48
CA THR A 191 10.64 6.17 28.02
C THR A 191 11.05 6.90 26.73
N ALA A 192 12.30 6.69 26.32
CA ALA A 192 12.82 7.17 25.03
C ALA A 192 12.36 6.32 23.83
N ALA A 193 11.51 5.31 24.05
CA ALA A 193 10.98 4.46 22.98
C ALA A 193 10.24 5.30 21.91
N PRO A 194 10.24 4.85 20.64
CA PRO A 194 9.65 5.61 19.53
C PRO A 194 8.14 5.80 19.73
N GLY A 195 7.44 4.81 20.30
CA GLY A 195 6.00 4.87 20.52
C GLY A 195 5.18 4.86 19.23
N ASP A 196 5.71 4.23 18.17
CA ASP A 196 5.01 4.08 16.90
C ASP A 196 4.23 2.77 16.82
N LYS A 197 3.24 2.73 15.94
CA LYS A 197 2.30 1.63 15.71
C LYS A 197 2.97 0.27 15.49
N HIS A 198 4.13 0.27 14.84
CA HIS A 198 4.86 -0.97 14.54
C HIS A 198 5.50 -1.61 15.79
N ALA A 199 5.83 -0.79 16.79
CA ALA A 199 6.47 -1.26 18.03
C ALA A 199 5.49 -1.91 19.02
N TYR A 200 4.18 -1.95 18.73
CA TYR A 200 3.19 -2.57 19.59
C TYR A 200 3.25 -4.11 19.47
N PRO A 201 3.52 -4.86 20.55
CA PRO A 201 3.72 -6.31 20.49
C PRO A 201 2.41 -7.12 20.42
N GLY A 202 1.26 -6.50 20.67
CA GLY A 202 -0.04 -7.18 20.76
C GLY A 202 -0.78 -7.33 19.43
N ASN A 203 -2.02 -7.82 19.52
CA ASN A 203 -2.93 -7.85 18.38
C ASN A 203 -3.29 -6.42 17.95
N LEU A 204 -3.06 -6.09 16.68
CA LEU A 204 -3.19 -4.73 16.18
C LEU A 204 -4.45 -4.61 15.32
N SER A 205 -5.47 -3.98 15.89
CA SER A 205 -6.66 -3.51 15.16
C SER A 205 -6.49 -2.03 14.83
N ASP A 206 -6.77 -1.63 13.58
CA ASP A 206 -6.72 -0.22 13.16
C ASP A 206 -7.72 0.65 13.93
N HIS A 207 -8.90 0.10 14.22
CA HIS A 207 -9.91 0.78 15.03
C HIS A 207 -9.40 1.01 16.45
N LEU A 208 -8.80 -0.02 17.06
CA LEU A 208 -8.29 0.08 18.42
C LEU A 208 -7.12 1.06 18.50
N TRP A 209 -6.20 1.02 17.53
CA TRP A 209 -5.09 1.97 17.42
C TRP A 209 -5.56 3.42 17.24
N GLY A 210 -6.67 3.62 16.54
CA GLY A 210 -7.32 4.93 16.40
C GLY A 210 -7.66 5.58 17.75
N THR A 211 -7.93 4.78 18.79
CA THR A 211 -8.28 5.30 20.12
C THR A 211 -7.08 5.93 20.85
N VAL A 212 -5.87 5.39 20.64
CA VAL A 212 -4.63 5.87 21.28
C VAL A 212 -3.78 6.77 20.37
N SER A 213 -4.23 7.08 19.15
CA SER A 213 -3.54 7.92 18.18
C SER A 213 -4.39 9.12 17.76
N SER A 214 -3.86 9.96 16.86
CA SER A 214 -4.60 11.08 16.27
C SER A 214 -4.11 11.33 14.86
N THR A 215 -5.01 11.64 13.93
CA THR A 215 -4.62 12.14 12.60
C THR A 215 -4.25 13.63 12.62
N PRO A 216 -3.69 14.22 11.54
CA PRO A 216 -3.39 15.65 11.48
C PRO A 216 -4.61 16.55 11.68
N SER A 217 -5.76 16.22 11.06
CA SER A 217 -7.02 16.97 11.23
C SER A 217 -7.63 16.82 12.63
N GLU A 218 -7.15 15.83 13.36
CA GLU A 218 -7.53 15.49 14.72
C GLU A 218 -6.49 15.93 15.75
N CYS A 219 -5.41 16.59 15.35
CA CYS A 219 -4.42 17.16 16.25
C CYS A 219 -4.83 18.60 16.61
N VAL A 220 -4.79 18.97 17.89
CA VAL A 220 -5.01 20.37 18.30
C VAL A 220 -3.85 21.29 17.88
N GLY A 221 -2.73 20.72 17.44
CA GLY A 221 -1.53 21.44 17.07
C GLY A 221 -0.53 21.55 18.23
N VAL A 222 0.76 21.53 17.89
CA VAL A 222 1.85 21.58 18.88
C VAL A 222 1.89 22.89 19.66
N GLN A 223 1.34 23.98 19.11
CA GLN A 223 1.32 25.29 19.75
C GLN A 223 0.39 25.37 20.98
N VAL A 224 -0.72 24.62 20.95
CA VAL A 224 -1.74 24.65 22.02
C VAL A 224 -1.87 23.31 22.77
N CYS A 225 -1.21 22.25 22.31
CA CYS A 225 -1.28 20.95 22.96
C CYS A 225 -0.52 20.95 24.29
N PRO A 226 -1.15 20.59 25.43
CA PRO A 226 -0.45 20.52 26.72
C PRO A 226 0.66 19.46 26.76
N PHE A 227 0.69 18.53 25.80
CA PHE A 227 1.67 17.45 25.71
C PHE A 227 2.72 17.65 24.61
N ALA A 228 2.80 18.85 24.01
CA ALA A 228 3.67 19.10 22.86
C ALA A 228 5.14 18.70 23.12
N LYS A 229 5.66 18.97 24.31
CA LYS A 229 7.05 18.66 24.71
C LYS A 229 7.42 17.17 24.69
N VAL A 230 6.44 16.29 24.83
CA VAL A 230 6.63 14.82 24.84
C VAL A 230 5.94 14.13 23.66
N CYS A 231 5.51 14.92 22.67
CA CYS A 231 4.81 14.44 21.49
C CYS A 231 5.77 13.68 20.56
N LYS A 232 5.55 12.37 20.40
CA LYS A 232 6.40 11.49 19.59
C LYS A 232 6.34 11.84 18.10
N ALA A 233 5.14 12.17 17.59
CA ALA A 233 4.96 12.60 16.20
C ALA A 233 5.71 13.91 15.90
N ALA A 234 5.61 14.91 16.79
CA ALA A 234 6.32 16.17 16.62
C ALA A 234 7.84 15.99 16.71
N ALA A 235 8.32 15.19 17.67
CA ALA A 235 9.73 14.86 17.79
C ALA A 235 10.27 14.13 16.54
N ALA A 236 9.49 13.21 15.96
CA ALA A 236 9.86 12.55 14.72
C ALA A 236 9.91 13.52 13.53
N LYS A 237 8.93 14.42 13.40
CA LYS A 237 8.93 15.47 12.34
C LYS A 237 10.13 16.41 12.48
N SER A 238 10.47 16.83 13.70
CA SER A 238 11.66 17.66 13.98
C SER A 238 12.97 16.94 13.66
N LYS A 239 13.10 15.66 14.03
CA LYS A 239 14.26 14.84 13.63
C LYS A 239 14.38 14.70 12.11
N ALA A 240 13.27 14.56 11.40
CA ALA A 240 13.25 14.49 9.95
C ALA A 240 13.64 15.84 9.29
N ALA A 241 13.26 16.97 9.89
CA ALA A 241 13.64 18.30 9.43
C ALA A 241 15.17 18.53 9.49
N GLU A 242 15.85 17.99 10.51
CA GLU A 242 17.30 18.09 10.66
C GLU A 242 18.11 17.04 9.88
N ALA A 243 17.46 15.99 9.37
CA ALA A 243 18.13 14.88 8.72
C ALA A 243 18.43 15.19 7.25
N ALA A 244 19.60 14.77 6.77
CA ALA A 244 19.95 14.93 5.36
C ALA A 244 19.36 13.80 4.49
N VAL A 245 19.06 12.64 5.10
CA VAL A 245 18.31 11.57 4.45
C VAL A 245 17.06 11.25 5.27
N VAL A 246 15.89 11.34 4.65
CA VAL A 246 14.60 11.08 5.30
C VAL A 246 13.95 9.84 4.69
N VAL A 247 13.72 8.82 5.49
CA VAL A 247 13.02 7.59 5.07
C VAL A 247 11.54 7.69 5.42
N THR A 248 10.68 7.59 4.42
CA THR A 248 9.21 7.66 4.54
C THR A 248 8.53 6.47 3.86
N ASN A 249 7.22 6.37 3.97
CA ASN A 249 6.45 5.33 3.28
C ASN A 249 5.84 5.85 1.96
N HIS A 250 5.46 4.93 1.07
CA HIS A 250 4.75 5.25 -0.17
C HIS A 250 3.44 5.98 0.09
N SER A 251 2.72 5.64 1.16
CA SER A 251 1.44 6.27 1.48
C SER A 251 1.57 7.78 1.67
N MET A 252 2.64 8.28 2.29
CA MET A 252 2.87 9.72 2.50
C MET A 252 3.04 10.47 1.18
N ILE A 253 3.92 9.99 0.29
CA ILE A 253 4.12 10.62 -1.03
C ILE A 253 2.92 10.42 -1.95
N ALA A 254 2.19 9.31 -1.81
CA ALA A 254 0.96 9.05 -2.55
C ALA A 254 -0.19 9.95 -2.10
N THR A 255 -0.33 10.21 -0.80
CA THR A 255 -1.29 11.19 -0.27
C THR A 255 -0.94 12.59 -0.77
N GLN A 256 0.34 12.97 -0.76
CA GLN A 256 0.79 14.25 -1.31
C GLN A 256 0.47 14.37 -2.81
N ALA A 257 0.80 13.35 -3.60
CA ALA A 257 0.46 13.30 -5.02
C ALA A 257 -1.04 13.46 -5.24
N ALA A 258 -1.86 12.62 -4.61
CA ALA A 258 -3.29 12.56 -4.85
C ALA A 258 -4.07 13.77 -4.31
N LYS A 259 -3.63 14.37 -3.20
CA LYS A 259 -4.37 15.44 -2.51
C LYS A 259 -3.76 16.83 -2.67
N GLY A 260 -2.58 16.94 -3.27
CA GLY A 260 -1.86 18.22 -3.41
C GLY A 260 -1.40 18.81 -2.08
N ILE A 261 -1.23 17.98 -1.03
CA ILE A 261 -0.80 18.43 0.30
C ILE A 261 0.70 18.20 0.42
N SER A 262 1.48 19.25 0.70
CA SER A 262 2.94 19.20 0.90
C SER A 262 3.33 18.48 2.21
N ALA A 263 3.03 17.19 2.29
CA ALA A 263 3.22 16.37 3.48
C ALA A 263 4.68 15.93 3.70
N VAL A 264 5.47 15.88 2.62
CA VAL A 264 6.89 15.52 2.61
C VAL A 264 7.68 16.54 1.80
N ILE A 265 7.49 16.56 0.47
CA ILE A 265 8.21 17.44 -0.45
C ILE A 265 7.53 18.81 -0.46
N GLY A 266 8.31 19.90 -0.45
CA GLY A 266 7.76 21.26 -0.34
C GLY A 266 7.12 21.58 1.01
N SER A 267 7.29 20.72 2.03
CA SER A 267 6.83 21.00 3.39
C SER A 267 7.73 22.06 4.03
N SER A 268 7.14 23.16 4.49
CA SER A 268 7.88 24.23 5.20
C SER A 268 8.66 23.71 6.39
N THR A 269 8.07 22.78 7.16
CA THR A 269 8.72 22.18 8.33
C THR A 269 9.89 21.28 7.97
N LEU A 270 9.80 20.52 6.87
CA LEU A 270 10.83 19.56 6.51
C LEU A 270 11.95 20.20 5.70
N GLY A 271 11.70 21.35 5.06
CA GLY A 271 12.67 22.09 4.25
C GLY A 271 12.82 21.51 2.83
N ARG A 272 13.82 22.03 2.12
CA ARG A 272 14.17 21.62 0.75
C ARG A 272 14.74 20.20 0.71
N PHE A 273 14.35 19.45 -0.32
CA PHE A 273 14.94 18.18 -0.73
C PHE A 273 15.37 18.29 -2.18
N ASP A 274 16.47 17.64 -2.55
CA ASP A 274 17.03 17.71 -3.90
C ASP A 274 16.80 16.41 -4.69
N ALA A 275 16.52 15.32 -3.99
CA ALA A 275 16.28 14.02 -4.61
C ALA A 275 15.23 13.19 -3.86
N VAL A 276 14.58 12.30 -4.61
CA VAL A 276 13.66 11.30 -4.10
C VAL A 276 13.93 9.93 -4.73
N ILE A 277 14.08 8.94 -3.87
CA ILE A 277 14.29 7.54 -4.22
C ILE A 277 13.03 6.78 -3.84
N VAL A 278 12.45 6.03 -4.77
CA VAL A 278 11.28 5.18 -4.55
C VAL A 278 11.69 3.73 -4.68
N ASP A 279 11.72 3.02 -3.55
CA ASP A 279 12.01 1.59 -3.47
C ASP A 279 10.71 0.78 -3.52
N GLU A 280 10.69 -0.32 -4.29
CA GLU A 280 9.47 -1.03 -4.68
C GLU A 280 8.45 -0.15 -5.42
N ALA A 281 8.98 0.68 -6.32
CA ALA A 281 8.23 1.70 -7.06
C ALA A 281 7.02 1.16 -7.85
N HIS A 282 7.00 -0.13 -8.18
CA HIS A 282 5.87 -0.78 -8.85
C HIS A 282 4.54 -0.59 -8.10
N THR A 283 4.57 -0.39 -6.78
CA THR A 283 3.37 -0.17 -5.97
C THR A 283 2.89 1.29 -5.93
N LEU A 284 3.75 2.24 -6.27
CA LEU A 284 3.46 3.67 -6.11
C LEU A 284 2.20 4.11 -6.87
N PRO A 285 1.99 3.76 -8.16
CA PRO A 285 0.77 4.15 -8.87
C PRO A 285 -0.51 3.69 -8.16
N ALA A 286 -0.59 2.42 -7.77
CA ALA A 286 -1.77 1.90 -7.07
C ALA A 286 -2.00 2.60 -5.73
N ASN A 287 -0.92 2.94 -5.00
CA ASN A 287 -1.01 3.73 -3.78
C ASN A 287 -1.57 5.13 -4.05
N VAL A 288 -1.12 5.84 -5.09
CA VAL A 288 -1.66 7.18 -5.45
C VAL A 288 -3.16 7.10 -5.73
N ARG A 289 -3.60 6.12 -6.55
CA ARG A 289 -5.02 5.91 -6.84
C ARG A 289 -5.81 5.65 -5.56
N SER A 290 -5.35 4.71 -4.74
CA SER A 290 -6.00 4.39 -3.47
C SER A 290 -6.08 5.59 -2.51
N GLN A 291 -5.06 6.45 -2.46
CA GLN A 291 -5.06 7.65 -1.63
C GLN A 291 -5.96 8.77 -2.16
N GLY A 292 -6.18 8.81 -3.48
CA GLY A 292 -7.12 9.71 -4.15
C GLY A 292 -8.53 9.15 -4.28
N ALA A 293 -8.80 7.95 -3.78
CA ALA A 293 -10.12 7.35 -3.85
C ALA A 293 -11.10 8.04 -2.87
N CYS A 294 -12.33 8.25 -3.31
CA CYS A 294 -13.42 8.80 -2.52
C CYS A 294 -14.74 8.07 -2.77
N ASP A 295 -15.71 8.20 -1.85
CA ASP A 295 -17.05 7.61 -2.01
C ASP A 295 -18.19 8.46 -1.45
N ILE A 296 -19.37 8.34 -2.04
CA ILE A 296 -20.62 8.91 -1.54
C ILE A 296 -21.58 7.76 -1.23
N SER A 297 -22.04 7.70 0.02
CA SER A 297 -22.93 6.65 0.53
C SER A 297 -23.80 7.16 1.66
N GLY A 298 -24.97 6.52 1.88
CA GLY A 298 -25.83 6.82 3.03
C GLY A 298 -25.10 6.66 4.37
N ARG A 299 -24.17 5.69 4.45
CA ARG A 299 -23.29 5.50 5.61
C ARG A 299 -22.41 6.73 5.85
N ARG A 300 -21.80 7.30 4.80
CA ARG A 300 -20.95 8.49 4.92
C ARG A 300 -21.76 9.68 5.42
N VAL A 301 -22.94 9.93 4.84
CA VAL A 301 -23.89 10.97 5.29
C VAL A 301 -24.25 10.79 6.77
N TYR A 302 -24.66 9.59 7.16
CA TYR A 302 -25.02 9.27 8.55
C TYR A 302 -23.84 9.42 9.52
N SER A 303 -22.63 9.02 9.11
CA SER A 303 -21.42 9.19 9.93
C SER A 303 -21.06 10.67 10.13
N THR A 304 -21.30 11.50 9.10
CA THR A 304 -21.15 12.96 9.19
C THR A 304 -22.19 13.54 10.15
N MET A 305 -23.46 13.12 10.06
CA MET A 305 -24.50 13.52 11.00
C MET A 305 -24.16 13.21 12.45
N ARG A 306 -23.68 11.98 12.73
CA ARG A 306 -23.28 11.59 14.09
C ARG A 306 -22.15 12.48 14.62
N ALA A 307 -21.18 12.81 13.77
CA ALA A 307 -20.10 13.73 14.11
C ALA A 307 -20.63 15.15 14.38
N VAL A 308 -21.55 15.65 13.55
CA VAL A 308 -22.21 16.94 13.74
C VAL A 308 -23.00 16.97 15.06
N LYS A 309 -23.83 15.95 15.33
CA LYS A 309 -24.60 15.82 16.57
C LYS A 309 -23.71 15.83 17.81
N SER A 310 -22.51 15.23 17.75
CA SER A 310 -21.55 15.25 18.85
C SER A 310 -21.01 16.63 19.19
N LEU A 311 -21.19 17.62 18.31
CA LEU A 311 -20.93 19.01 18.66
C LEU A 311 -22.08 19.53 19.52
N PHE A 312 -23.33 19.39 19.07
CA PHE A 312 -24.51 20.02 19.66
C PHE A 312 -25.09 19.14 20.79
N ASP A 313 -24.63 19.37 22.03
CA ASP A 313 -25.16 18.73 23.24
C ASP A 313 -26.69 18.94 23.38
N HIS A 314 -27.33 18.05 24.16
CA HIS A 314 -28.78 17.79 24.33
C HIS A 314 -29.78 18.96 24.49
N ASN A 315 -29.34 20.22 24.47
CA ASN A 315 -30.22 21.38 24.50
C ASN A 315 -30.71 21.75 23.09
N GLY A 316 -31.69 20.99 22.61
CA GLY A 316 -32.86 21.50 21.86
C GLY A 316 -32.68 22.62 20.83
N ASP A 317 -31.59 22.69 20.07
CA ASP A 317 -31.54 23.57 18.91
C ASP A 317 -32.41 22.94 17.81
N GLY A 318 -33.67 23.38 17.72
CA GLY A 318 -34.63 22.87 16.75
C GLY A 318 -34.10 22.91 15.31
N GLY A 319 -33.22 23.86 14.99
CA GLY A 319 -32.54 23.93 13.70
C GLY A 319 -31.61 22.73 13.45
N VAL A 320 -30.87 22.29 14.47
CA VAL A 320 -30.02 21.08 14.38
C VAL A 320 -30.86 19.83 14.25
N ALA A 321 -31.97 19.73 14.98
CA ALA A 321 -32.91 18.61 14.85
C ALA A 321 -33.45 18.48 13.43
N THR A 322 -33.88 19.58 12.81
CA THR A 322 -34.32 19.60 11.40
C THR A 322 -33.18 19.17 10.46
N LEU A 323 -31.97 19.71 10.64
CA LEU A 323 -30.81 19.32 9.82
C LEU A 323 -30.49 17.83 9.94
N MET A 324 -30.66 17.23 11.12
CA MET A 324 -30.46 15.79 11.30
C MET A 324 -31.55 15.01 10.58
N SER A 325 -32.83 15.36 10.75
CA SER A 325 -33.93 14.68 10.04
C SER A 325 -33.80 14.78 8.51
N THR A 326 -33.40 15.94 7.98
CA THR A 326 -33.10 16.10 6.55
C THR A 326 -31.94 15.21 6.10
N GLY A 327 -30.86 15.15 6.89
CA GLY A 327 -29.72 14.28 6.57
C GLY A 327 -30.07 12.79 6.55
N GLU A 328 -30.92 12.35 7.49
CA GLU A 328 -31.44 10.98 7.55
C GLU A 328 -32.26 10.64 6.30
N LEU A 329 -33.17 11.52 5.90
CA LEU A 329 -33.97 11.35 4.69
C LEU A 329 -33.08 11.29 3.44
N LEU A 330 -32.11 12.20 3.32
CA LEU A 330 -31.16 12.22 2.20
C LEU A 330 -30.30 10.96 2.15
N ALA A 331 -29.89 10.42 3.31
CA ALA A 331 -29.11 9.18 3.37
C ALA A 331 -29.92 7.97 2.87
N ASP A 332 -31.20 7.87 3.24
CA ASP A 332 -32.09 6.80 2.77
C ASP A 332 -32.43 6.94 1.28
N GLN A 333 -32.70 8.18 0.81
CA GLN A 333 -32.92 8.46 -0.62
C GLN A 333 -31.68 8.13 -1.46
N LEU A 334 -30.49 8.50 -0.97
CA LEU A 334 -29.22 8.18 -1.62
C LEU A 334 -29.03 6.66 -1.74
N GLN A 335 -29.26 5.91 -0.66
CA GLN A 335 -29.19 4.45 -0.69
C GLN A 335 -30.15 3.85 -1.72
N ALA A 336 -31.41 4.33 -1.77
CA ALA A 336 -32.40 3.85 -2.72
C ALA A 336 -32.05 4.20 -4.18
N GLN A 337 -31.48 5.38 -4.42
CA GLN A 337 -31.02 5.80 -5.73
C GLN A 337 -29.83 4.97 -6.21
N LEU A 338 -28.79 4.82 -5.37
CA LEU A 338 -27.61 4.03 -5.71
C LEU A 338 -27.94 2.54 -5.92
N ALA A 339 -28.96 2.01 -5.24
CA ALA A 339 -29.44 0.64 -5.45
C ALA A 339 -29.95 0.38 -6.87
N ARG A 340 -30.37 1.41 -7.62
CA ARG A 340 -30.78 1.28 -9.02
C ARG A 340 -29.59 1.18 -9.98
N TRP A 341 -28.41 1.61 -9.53
CA TRP A 341 -27.19 1.60 -10.33
C TRP A 341 -26.37 0.33 -10.13
N HIS A 342 -26.41 -0.25 -8.93
CA HIS A 342 -25.63 -1.46 -8.60
C HIS A 342 -25.96 -2.65 -9.52
N ASN A 343 -24.91 -3.40 -9.89
CA ASN A 343 -25.07 -4.64 -10.64
C ASN A 343 -25.19 -5.83 -9.68
N THR A 344 -26.35 -6.49 -9.68
CA THR A 344 -26.65 -7.61 -8.78
C THR A 344 -25.81 -8.86 -9.03
N ALA A 345 -25.22 -9.02 -10.21
CA ALA A 345 -24.40 -10.17 -10.53
C ALA A 345 -22.93 -10.01 -10.10
N THR A 346 -22.38 -8.80 -10.18
CA THR A 346 -20.94 -8.52 -9.95
C THR A 346 -20.68 -7.71 -8.70
N ASP A 347 -21.72 -7.23 -8.04
CA ASP A 347 -21.68 -6.24 -6.96
C ASP A 347 -21.04 -4.89 -7.29
N VAL A 348 -20.56 -4.70 -8.52
CA VAL A 348 -19.82 -3.52 -8.99
C VAL A 348 -20.27 -3.17 -10.41
N ARG A 349 -20.57 -1.89 -10.65
CA ARG A 349 -20.87 -1.33 -11.98
C ARG A 349 -20.04 -0.08 -12.24
N ARG A 350 -19.23 -0.08 -13.30
CA ARG A 350 -18.53 1.11 -13.81
C ARG A 350 -19.52 2.16 -14.29
N LEU A 351 -19.22 3.43 -14.04
CA LEU A 351 -19.95 4.59 -14.55
C LEU A 351 -19.14 5.22 -15.70
N VAL A 352 -19.78 5.39 -16.86
CA VAL A 352 -19.15 5.98 -18.07
C VAL A 352 -19.60 7.43 -18.28
N ASP A 353 -19.14 8.06 -19.36
CA ASP A 353 -19.59 9.40 -19.72
C ASP A 353 -21.12 9.48 -19.87
N GLY A 354 -21.71 10.60 -19.42
CA GLY A 354 -23.15 10.82 -19.34
C GLY A 354 -23.86 10.14 -18.16
N GLU A 355 -23.20 9.26 -17.40
CA GLU A 355 -23.81 8.61 -16.23
C GLU A 355 -23.50 9.38 -14.93
N ASN A 356 -24.55 9.91 -14.28
CA ASN A 356 -24.46 10.56 -12.96
C ASN A 356 -25.29 9.79 -11.91
N PRO A 357 -24.65 9.06 -10.97
CA PRO A 357 -25.38 8.29 -9.96
C PRO A 357 -26.04 9.18 -8.89
N LEU A 358 -25.70 10.46 -8.84
CA LEU A 358 -26.17 11.46 -7.86
C LEU A 358 -27.13 12.48 -8.46
N GLU A 359 -27.64 12.26 -9.67
CA GLU A 359 -28.54 13.20 -10.36
C GLU A 359 -29.69 13.66 -9.43
N GLY A 360 -29.86 14.98 -9.31
CA GLY A 360 -30.83 15.66 -8.43
C GLY A 360 -30.52 15.59 -6.91
N LEU A 361 -29.98 14.49 -6.39
CA LEU A 361 -29.64 14.33 -4.97
C LEU A 361 -28.31 14.99 -4.59
N GLY A 362 -27.35 15.10 -5.51
CA GLY A 362 -26.06 15.74 -5.28
C GLY A 362 -26.21 17.19 -4.83
N ASP A 363 -27.04 17.96 -5.52
CA ASP A 363 -27.31 19.37 -5.19
C ASP A 363 -27.99 19.51 -3.82
N GLN A 364 -28.93 18.62 -3.50
CA GLN A 364 -29.60 18.61 -2.19
C GLN A 364 -28.63 18.31 -1.04
N LEU A 365 -27.70 17.37 -1.24
CA LEU A 365 -26.64 17.07 -0.28
C LEU A 365 -25.68 18.25 -0.11
N GLU A 366 -25.32 18.95 -1.18
CA GLU A 366 -24.47 20.14 -1.11
C GLU A 366 -25.14 21.27 -0.31
N VAL A 367 -26.42 21.55 -0.56
CA VAL A 367 -27.22 22.52 0.20
C VAL A 367 -27.31 22.14 1.67
N TRP A 368 -27.52 20.86 1.97
CA TRP A 368 -27.56 20.34 3.33
C TRP A 368 -26.21 20.52 4.05
N VAL A 369 -25.10 20.19 3.40
CA VAL A 369 -23.73 20.41 3.92
C VAL A 369 -23.52 21.90 4.23
N GLY A 370 -23.86 22.79 3.31
CA GLY A 370 -23.74 24.24 3.52
C GLY A 370 -24.57 24.74 4.71
N SER A 371 -25.76 24.18 4.92
CA SER A 371 -26.63 24.51 6.04
C SER A 371 -26.02 24.10 7.38
N ILE A 372 -25.34 22.95 7.45
CA ILE A 372 -24.61 22.51 8.65
C ILE A 372 -23.39 23.40 8.89
N GLN A 373 -22.60 23.71 7.86
CA GLN A 373 -21.44 24.59 7.99
C GLN A 373 -21.83 25.96 8.56
N ASN A 374 -22.95 26.52 8.09
CA ASN A 374 -23.52 27.76 8.62
C ASN A 374 -23.93 27.63 10.09
N ALA A 375 -24.56 26.52 10.49
CA ALA A 375 -24.93 26.28 11.88
C ALA A 375 -23.71 26.17 12.81
N ILE A 376 -22.66 25.45 12.39
CA ILE A 376 -21.39 25.37 13.12
C ILE A 376 -20.75 26.76 13.23
N GLY A 377 -20.73 27.53 12.14
CA GLY A 377 -20.17 28.89 12.11
C GLY A 377 -20.85 29.85 13.09
N ARG A 378 -22.18 29.77 13.24
CA ARG A 378 -22.93 30.59 14.21
C ARG A 378 -22.56 30.29 15.66
N ARG A 379 -22.33 29.03 15.99
CA ARG A 379 -21.96 28.60 17.34
C ARG A 379 -20.55 29.03 17.74
N THR A 380 -19.59 28.86 16.84
CA THR A 380 -18.16 29.10 17.14
C THR A 380 -17.78 30.58 17.13
N ARG A 381 -18.73 31.50 17.34
CA ARG A 381 -18.46 32.95 17.44
C ARG A 381 -17.84 33.24 18.81
N GLY A 382 -16.55 32.93 18.96
CA GLY A 382 -15.70 33.16 20.12
C GLY A 382 -14.36 32.42 19.97
N ASP A 383 -13.23 33.06 20.31
CA ASP A 383 -11.87 32.63 19.93
C ASP A 383 -11.42 31.26 20.47
N TRP A 384 -12.05 30.74 21.53
CA TRP A 384 -11.62 29.47 22.14
C TRP A 384 -12.35 28.23 21.58
N GLU A 385 -13.62 28.34 21.15
CA GLU A 385 -14.39 27.22 20.58
C GLU A 385 -14.08 26.96 19.10
N SER A 386 -13.58 27.97 18.37
CA SER A 386 -13.14 27.84 16.98
C SER A 386 -11.89 26.93 16.85
N ASN A 387 -11.12 26.79 17.92
CA ASN A 387 -9.99 25.88 18.08
C ASN A 387 -10.37 24.51 18.66
N ASP A 388 -11.66 24.25 18.92
CA ASP A 388 -12.11 22.93 19.33
C ASP A 388 -11.81 21.91 18.22
N LEU A 389 -11.06 20.89 18.61
CA LEU A 389 -10.68 19.79 17.75
C LEU A 389 -11.88 19.09 17.10
N LYS A 390 -12.97 18.93 17.85
CA LYS A 390 -14.20 18.32 17.35
C LYS A 390 -14.80 19.15 16.23
N VAL A 391 -14.82 20.48 16.37
CA VAL A 391 -15.33 21.40 15.34
C VAL A 391 -14.50 21.30 14.06
N ARG A 392 -13.17 21.34 14.17
CA ARG A 392 -12.27 21.21 13.02
C ARG A 392 -12.45 19.87 12.30
N ARG A 393 -12.55 18.76 13.03
CA ARG A 393 -12.82 17.42 12.48
C ARG A 393 -14.13 17.40 11.69
N VAL A 394 -15.19 18.02 12.22
CA VAL A 394 -16.51 18.03 11.56
C VAL A 394 -16.49 18.90 10.30
N ARG A 395 -15.86 20.09 10.33
CA ARG A 395 -15.72 20.94 9.14
C ARG A 395 -14.97 20.23 8.01
N ALA A 396 -13.81 19.64 8.31
CA ALA A 396 -13.03 18.91 7.31
C ALA A 396 -13.81 17.72 6.70
N ARG A 397 -14.65 17.03 7.50
CA ARG A 397 -15.54 15.97 6.99
C ARG A 397 -16.61 16.52 6.04
N LEU A 398 -17.17 17.70 6.33
CA LEU A 398 -18.15 18.37 5.49
C LEU A 398 -17.53 18.86 4.17
N ASP A 399 -16.36 19.48 4.22
CA ASP A 399 -15.63 19.96 3.04
C ASP A 399 -15.26 18.78 2.12
N SER A 400 -14.74 17.70 2.69
CA SER A 400 -14.43 16.48 1.95
C SER A 400 -15.70 15.84 1.36
N LEU A 401 -16.81 15.79 2.10
CA LEU A 401 -18.07 15.28 1.56
C LEU A 401 -18.53 16.10 0.36
N LYS A 402 -18.44 17.45 0.45
CA LYS A 402 -18.80 18.35 -0.64
C LYS A 402 -17.93 18.17 -1.88
N ALA A 403 -16.61 18.11 -1.72
CA ALA A 403 -15.68 17.91 -2.84
C ALA A 403 -15.94 16.58 -3.59
N ASP A 404 -16.25 15.52 -2.83
CA ASP A 404 -16.42 14.18 -3.38
C ASP A 404 -17.75 14.00 -4.13
N LEU A 405 -18.79 14.81 -3.82
CA LEU A 405 -20.05 14.83 -4.58
C LEU A 405 -19.78 15.13 -6.06
N LYS A 406 -18.94 16.15 -6.34
CA LYS A 406 -18.58 16.54 -7.70
C LYS A 406 -17.78 15.46 -8.41
N THR A 407 -16.76 14.92 -7.75
CA THR A 407 -15.86 13.89 -8.30
C THR A 407 -16.61 12.60 -8.67
N VAL A 408 -17.60 12.21 -7.87
CA VAL A 408 -18.43 11.03 -8.15
C VAL A 408 -19.51 11.32 -9.19
N GLY A 409 -20.11 12.52 -9.16
CA GLY A 409 -21.22 12.89 -10.05
C GLY A 409 -20.82 13.19 -11.49
N GLU A 410 -19.64 13.78 -11.72
CA GLU A 410 -19.19 14.25 -13.03
C GLU A 410 -18.15 13.31 -13.66
N HIS A 411 -18.34 12.91 -14.92
CA HIS A 411 -17.33 12.17 -15.67
C HIS A 411 -16.15 13.06 -16.05
N ARG A 412 -14.92 12.53 -15.92
CA ARG A 412 -13.69 13.14 -16.42
C ARG A 412 -12.72 12.04 -16.85
N THR A 413 -12.15 12.15 -18.05
CA THR A 413 -11.05 11.29 -18.50
C THR A 413 -9.89 11.41 -17.53
N GLY A 414 -9.34 10.28 -17.07
CA GLY A 414 -8.33 10.26 -16.00
C GLY A 414 -8.92 9.98 -14.62
N THR A 415 -10.24 9.82 -14.47
CA THR A 415 -10.91 9.42 -13.23
C THR A 415 -11.80 8.19 -13.45
N ALA A 416 -11.58 7.12 -12.70
CA ALA A 416 -12.48 5.99 -12.65
C ALA A 416 -13.68 6.29 -11.72
N ARG A 417 -14.88 5.90 -12.13
CA ARG A 417 -16.11 6.01 -11.32
C ARG A 417 -16.91 4.72 -11.36
N TRP A 418 -17.51 4.33 -10.24
CA TRP A 418 -18.34 3.12 -10.17
C TRP A 418 -19.33 3.16 -9.01
N VAL A 419 -20.32 2.28 -9.05
CA VAL A 419 -21.20 1.97 -7.91
C VAL A 419 -20.89 0.55 -7.44
N GLU A 420 -20.70 0.37 -6.13
CA GLU A 420 -20.42 -0.92 -5.51
C GLU A 420 -21.32 -1.21 -4.31
N ARG A 421 -21.59 -2.50 -4.09
CA ARG A 421 -22.16 -2.99 -2.83
C ARG A 421 -21.04 -3.37 -1.86
N ARG A 422 -21.09 -2.79 -0.67
CA ARG A 422 -20.16 -3.03 0.43
C ARG A 422 -20.80 -3.96 1.45
N ASN A 423 -20.23 -5.15 1.60
CA ASN A 423 -20.62 -6.13 2.60
C ASN A 423 -19.71 -5.98 3.84
N GLY A 424 -20.26 -5.82 5.04
CA GLY A 424 -19.49 -5.79 6.28
C GLY A 424 -20.30 -5.37 7.52
N PRO A 425 -19.73 -5.45 8.74
CA PRO A 425 -20.45 -5.09 9.96
C PRO A 425 -21.07 -3.69 9.87
N GLY A 426 -22.38 -3.58 10.13
CA GLY A 426 -23.12 -2.32 10.03
C GLY A 426 -23.44 -1.86 8.60
N SER A 427 -23.45 -2.75 7.60
CA SER A 427 -23.89 -2.44 6.22
C SER A 427 -25.39 -2.60 5.99
N ASP A 428 -26.15 -3.16 6.92
CA ASP A 428 -27.51 -3.64 6.64
C ASP A 428 -28.47 -2.55 6.13
N ARG A 429 -28.35 -1.31 6.65
CA ARG A 429 -29.13 -0.16 6.14
C ARG A 429 -28.48 0.54 4.96
N PHE A 430 -27.15 0.66 4.96
CA PHE A 430 -26.38 1.42 3.97
C PHE A 430 -25.24 0.58 3.42
N ASN A 431 -25.53 -0.22 2.40
CA ASN A 431 -24.58 -1.15 1.78
C ASN A 431 -24.18 -0.77 0.35
N ILE A 432 -24.57 0.40 -0.19
CA ILE A 432 -24.17 0.80 -1.55
C ILE A 432 -23.46 2.14 -1.50
N ALA A 433 -22.39 2.26 -2.29
CA ALA A 433 -21.57 3.46 -2.41
C ALA A 433 -21.28 3.77 -3.88
N ALA A 434 -21.34 5.04 -4.25
CA ALA A 434 -20.78 5.54 -5.50
C ALA A 434 -19.36 6.02 -5.23
N CYS A 435 -18.39 5.53 -5.98
CA CYS A 435 -16.98 5.67 -5.73
C CYS A 435 -16.28 6.31 -6.93
N ALA A 436 -15.18 7.00 -6.65
CA ALA A 436 -14.29 7.52 -7.68
C ALA A 436 -12.82 7.43 -7.24
N THR A 437 -11.89 7.36 -8.20
CA THR A 437 -10.45 7.41 -7.95
C THR A 437 -9.71 7.92 -9.20
N PRO A 438 -8.62 8.69 -9.06
CA PRO A 438 -7.80 9.05 -10.22
C PRO A 438 -7.17 7.79 -10.84
N VAL A 439 -7.09 7.74 -12.17
CA VAL A 439 -6.34 6.70 -12.90
C VAL A 439 -5.01 7.22 -13.46
N ASP A 440 -5.00 8.50 -13.87
CA ASP A 440 -3.78 9.23 -14.14
C ASP A 440 -3.10 9.58 -12.82
N VAL A 441 -1.88 9.11 -12.66
CA VAL A 441 -1.04 9.42 -11.50
C VAL A 441 0.22 10.19 -11.92
N SER A 442 0.47 10.31 -13.23
CA SER A 442 1.69 10.92 -13.77
C SER A 442 1.72 12.42 -13.50
N GLY A 443 0.64 13.14 -13.82
CA GLY A 443 0.48 14.56 -13.51
C GLY A 443 0.56 14.85 -12.00
N PRO A 444 -0.25 14.20 -11.16
CA PRO A 444 -0.19 14.36 -9.71
C PRO A 444 1.21 14.12 -9.11
N LEU A 445 1.94 13.09 -9.58
CA LEU A 445 3.30 12.85 -9.13
C LEU A 445 4.26 13.94 -9.62
N LEU A 446 4.18 14.32 -10.90
CA LEU A 446 5.03 15.37 -11.48
C LEU A 446 4.90 16.69 -10.72
N HIS A 447 3.67 17.19 -10.58
CA HIS A 447 3.44 18.52 -10.04
C HIS A 447 3.55 18.59 -8.52
N ASN A 448 3.15 17.53 -7.81
CA ASN A 448 3.06 17.57 -6.35
C ASN A 448 4.21 16.84 -5.64
N VAL A 449 5.02 16.03 -6.33
CA VAL A 449 6.10 15.22 -5.70
C VAL A 449 7.45 15.38 -6.39
N TRP A 450 7.51 15.33 -7.72
CA TRP A 450 8.77 15.47 -8.48
C TRP A 450 9.22 16.93 -8.65
N THR A 451 8.31 17.87 -8.40
CA THR A 451 8.59 19.30 -8.31
C THR A 451 8.18 19.86 -6.95
N ALA A 452 8.82 20.94 -6.55
CA ALA A 452 8.46 21.68 -5.35
C ALA A 452 8.54 23.20 -5.61
N PRO A 453 7.73 24.01 -4.91
CA PRO A 453 7.85 25.46 -4.98
C PRO A 453 9.23 25.92 -4.51
N ILE A 454 9.78 26.92 -5.19
CA ILE A 454 10.96 27.64 -4.72
C ILE A 454 10.53 28.37 -3.43
N PRO A 455 11.23 28.16 -2.29
CA PRO A 455 10.92 28.89 -1.07
C PRO A 455 11.08 30.40 -1.32
N ASP A 456 10.06 31.17 -0.96
CA ASP A 456 10.14 32.63 -0.97
C ASP A 456 11.08 33.07 0.17
N GLU A 457 12.19 33.74 -0.18
CA GLU A 457 13.21 34.19 0.79
C GLU A 457 12.65 35.24 1.75
N ASP A 458 11.55 35.92 1.39
CA ASP A 458 10.89 36.95 2.18
C ASP A 458 9.67 36.44 2.99
N ALA A 459 9.34 35.14 2.92
CA ALA A 459 8.19 34.57 3.64
C ALA A 459 8.39 34.58 5.16
N THR A 460 7.40 35.10 5.89
CA THR A 460 7.43 35.21 7.35
C THR A 460 7.01 33.90 8.04
N GLU A 461 7.36 33.70 9.32
CA GLU A 461 6.91 32.52 10.10
C GLU A 461 5.38 32.37 10.15
N GLU A 462 4.61 33.46 10.00
CA GLU A 462 3.15 33.42 9.89
C GLU A 462 2.69 32.83 8.55
N ASP A 463 3.34 33.17 7.43
CA ASP A 463 3.05 32.61 6.10
C ASP A 463 3.30 31.09 6.06
N LEU A 464 4.32 30.63 6.79
CA LEU A 464 4.69 29.22 6.94
C LEU A 464 3.75 28.41 7.85
N SER A 465 2.97 29.09 8.71
CA SER A 465 2.07 28.49 9.69
C SER A 465 0.69 28.16 9.12
N THR A 466 0.29 28.88 8.07
CA THR A 466 -0.83 28.50 7.22
C THR A 466 -0.29 27.51 6.20
N GLU A 467 -0.36 26.20 6.49
CA GLU A 467 -0.44 25.18 5.43
C GLU A 467 -1.72 25.48 4.64
N THR A 468 -1.70 26.54 3.83
CA THR A 468 -2.73 26.82 2.86
C THR A 468 -2.68 25.63 1.94
N VAL A 469 -3.75 24.84 1.99
CA VAL A 469 -4.14 23.96 0.91
C VAL A 469 -4.20 24.89 -0.31
N ARG A 470 -3.11 24.98 -1.08
CA ARG A 470 -3.23 25.44 -2.46
C ARG A 470 -4.19 24.43 -3.06
N ALA A 471 -5.45 24.84 -3.23
CA ALA A 471 -6.41 24.08 -4.01
C ALA A 471 -5.69 23.71 -5.31
N PRO A 472 -5.76 22.45 -5.76
CA PRO A 472 -5.00 22.00 -6.92
C PRO A 472 -5.30 22.93 -8.09
N SER A 473 -4.37 23.83 -8.40
CA SER A 473 -4.36 24.64 -9.60
C SER A 473 -3.54 23.94 -10.68
N VAL A 474 -3.67 22.62 -10.75
CA VAL A 474 -3.26 21.86 -11.93
C VAL A 474 -4.54 21.65 -12.70
N PRO A 475 -4.72 22.29 -13.88
CA PRO A 475 -5.77 21.87 -14.79
C PRO A 475 -5.63 20.37 -15.01
N HIS A 476 -6.64 19.57 -14.65
CA HIS A 476 -6.60 18.12 -14.86
C HIS A 476 -6.60 17.73 -16.35
N ASP A 477 -6.62 18.73 -17.25
CA ASP A 477 -6.64 18.63 -18.71
C ASP A 477 -5.24 18.79 -19.36
N VAL A 478 -4.16 18.83 -18.58
CA VAL A 478 -2.80 18.91 -19.16
C VAL A 478 -2.44 17.57 -19.81
N ASN A 479 -2.35 17.57 -21.14
CA ASN A 479 -1.79 16.47 -21.91
C ASN A 479 -0.26 16.43 -21.72
N VAL A 480 0.22 15.61 -20.78
CA VAL A 480 1.66 15.45 -20.48
C VAL A 480 2.46 14.97 -21.70
N LEU A 481 1.78 14.42 -22.71
CA LEU A 481 2.40 13.94 -23.95
C LEU A 481 2.81 15.04 -24.93
N GLU A 482 2.24 16.24 -24.84
CA GLU A 482 2.40 17.28 -25.88
C GLU A 482 2.91 18.65 -25.41
N GLN A 483 3.29 18.82 -24.13
CA GLN A 483 3.91 20.08 -23.70
C GLN A 483 5.34 19.94 -23.21
N ASP A 484 6.17 20.82 -23.79
CA ASP A 484 7.45 21.24 -23.27
C ASP A 484 7.33 21.46 -21.77
N THR A 485 8.12 20.71 -21.04
CA THR A 485 8.17 20.69 -19.58
C THR A 485 8.88 21.92 -19.03
N ALA A 486 8.44 23.12 -19.42
CA ALA A 486 8.80 24.32 -18.68
C ALA A 486 8.33 24.09 -17.22
N PRO A 487 9.18 24.33 -16.21
CA PRO A 487 8.71 24.40 -14.83
C PRO A 487 7.48 25.32 -14.80
N VAL A 488 6.47 24.95 -14.01
CA VAL A 488 5.52 25.98 -13.57
C VAL A 488 6.39 27.08 -12.94
N ASP A 489 6.23 28.33 -13.38
CA ASP A 489 6.98 29.47 -12.84
C ASP A 489 7.04 29.32 -11.31
N ASP A 490 8.24 29.49 -10.74
CA ASP A 490 8.53 29.34 -9.29
C ASP A 490 8.60 27.92 -8.71
N THR A 491 8.97 26.89 -9.50
CA THR A 491 9.24 25.53 -8.99
C THR A 491 10.64 25.00 -9.36
N TYR A 492 11.23 24.15 -8.50
CA TYR A 492 12.44 23.39 -8.80
C TYR A 492 12.14 21.90 -8.98
N ARG A 493 12.96 21.22 -9.77
CA ARG A 493 12.86 19.77 -10.03
C ARG A 493 13.76 18.98 -9.08
N LEU A 494 13.22 17.89 -8.55
CA LEU A 494 14.01 16.91 -7.80
C LEU A 494 14.63 15.88 -8.76
N SER A 495 15.77 15.32 -8.38
CA SER A 495 16.24 14.07 -9.00
C SER A 495 15.35 12.91 -8.56
N VAL A 496 14.86 12.11 -9.49
CA VAL A 496 13.90 11.03 -9.22
C VAL A 496 14.48 9.67 -9.61
N ILE A 497 14.58 8.77 -8.63
CA ILE A 497 15.09 7.43 -8.81
C ILE A 497 14.00 6.43 -8.42
N ALA A 498 13.58 5.57 -9.34
CA ALA A 498 12.54 4.56 -9.12
C ALA A 498 13.09 3.14 -9.31
N LEU A 499 13.06 2.34 -8.25
CA LEU A 499 13.67 1.03 -8.18
C LEU A 499 12.64 -0.02 -7.77
N SER A 500 12.69 -1.20 -8.38
CA SER A 500 11.83 -2.32 -7.99
C SER A 500 12.44 -3.65 -8.44
N ALA A 501 12.08 -4.76 -7.79
CA ALA A 501 12.47 -6.08 -8.31
C ALA A 501 11.84 -6.39 -9.68
N THR A 502 10.65 -5.83 -9.90
CA THR A 502 9.83 -6.04 -11.09
C THR A 502 9.09 -4.74 -11.41
N LEU A 503 9.06 -4.30 -12.67
CA LEU A 503 8.32 -3.11 -13.10
C LEU A 503 7.43 -3.46 -14.30
N PRO A 504 6.21 -2.90 -14.40
CA PRO A 504 5.38 -3.08 -15.58
C PRO A 504 6.00 -2.36 -16.80
N ASN A 505 5.71 -2.86 -18.00
CA ASN A 505 6.09 -2.17 -19.23
C ASN A 505 5.45 -0.78 -19.29
N GLY A 506 6.22 0.24 -19.66
CA GLY A 506 5.75 1.64 -19.68
C GLY A 506 5.66 2.30 -18.30
N PHE A 507 6.24 1.69 -17.25
CA PHE A 507 6.21 2.23 -15.89
C PHE A 507 6.71 3.67 -15.79
N GLY A 508 7.81 4.03 -16.45
CA GLY A 508 8.34 5.40 -16.44
C GLY A 508 7.30 6.44 -16.84
N HIS A 509 6.60 6.21 -17.95
CA HIS A 509 5.50 7.06 -18.40
C HIS A 509 4.38 7.14 -17.35
N GLN A 510 4.00 6.01 -16.75
CA GLN A 510 2.94 5.96 -15.73
C GLN A 510 3.25 6.84 -14.50
N ILE A 511 4.52 7.00 -14.14
CA ILE A 511 4.94 7.87 -13.04
C ILE A 511 5.48 9.23 -13.50
N GLY A 512 5.37 9.58 -14.79
CA GLY A 512 5.78 10.88 -15.32
C GLY A 512 7.28 11.05 -15.54
N LEU A 513 8.05 9.97 -15.67
CA LEU A 513 9.48 9.98 -15.99
C LEU A 513 9.72 9.67 -17.47
N LYS A 514 10.75 10.28 -18.06
CA LYS A 514 11.09 10.17 -19.49
C LYS A 514 12.28 9.23 -19.74
N THR A 515 13.06 8.91 -18.72
CA THR A 515 14.21 8.01 -18.82
C THR A 515 13.83 6.56 -19.17
N LYS A 516 14.79 5.81 -19.72
CA LYS A 516 14.62 4.39 -20.03
C LYS A 516 14.83 3.54 -18.77
N THR A 517 14.09 2.43 -18.69
CA THR A 517 14.30 1.42 -17.64
C THR A 517 15.58 0.63 -17.90
N ALA A 518 16.50 0.65 -16.93
CA ALA A 518 17.61 -0.29 -16.88
C ALA A 518 17.16 -1.61 -16.22
N THR A 519 17.67 -2.75 -16.67
CA THR A 519 17.35 -4.05 -16.08
C THR A 519 18.64 -4.77 -15.72
N TYR A 520 18.77 -5.12 -14.45
CA TYR A 520 19.92 -5.82 -13.92
C TYR A 520 19.68 -7.32 -13.83
N LEU A 521 20.72 -8.10 -14.07
CA LEU A 521 20.64 -9.55 -13.95
C LEU A 521 20.46 -9.98 -12.50
N SER A 522 19.64 -11.00 -12.28
CA SER A 522 19.48 -11.59 -10.95
C SER A 522 20.80 -12.25 -10.51
N PRO A 523 21.22 -12.09 -9.24
CA PRO A 523 22.35 -12.85 -8.71
C PRO A 523 22.04 -14.36 -8.58
N PHE A 524 20.79 -14.77 -8.82
CA PHE A 524 20.31 -16.13 -8.66
C PHE A 524 19.99 -16.82 -10.00
N VAL A 525 20.54 -16.34 -11.13
CA VAL A 525 20.30 -16.93 -12.46
C VAL A 525 20.53 -18.44 -12.47
N ASP A 526 21.60 -18.93 -11.84
CA ASP A 526 21.87 -20.37 -11.77
C ASP A 526 20.85 -21.14 -10.93
N ALA A 527 20.27 -20.50 -9.91
CA ALA A 527 19.20 -21.10 -9.11
C ALA A 527 17.91 -21.27 -9.92
N TYR A 528 17.54 -20.27 -10.73
CA TYR A 528 16.44 -20.38 -11.68
C TYR A 528 16.70 -21.44 -12.75
N ARG A 529 17.90 -21.47 -13.35
CA ARG A 529 18.28 -22.45 -14.39
C ARG A 529 18.19 -23.89 -13.90
N ASN A 530 18.51 -24.11 -12.63
CA ASN A 530 18.43 -25.42 -11.98
C ASN A 530 17.05 -25.75 -11.38
N SER A 531 16.06 -24.88 -11.59
CA SER A 531 14.67 -25.07 -11.16
C SER A 531 13.76 -25.40 -12.34
N THR A 532 12.57 -25.90 -12.02
CA THR A 532 11.62 -26.38 -13.03
C THR A 532 10.40 -25.47 -13.14
N LEU A 533 9.98 -25.15 -14.36
CA LEU A 533 8.68 -24.60 -14.66
C LEU A 533 7.76 -25.71 -15.20
N PHE A 534 6.63 -25.91 -14.56
CA PHE A 534 5.58 -26.82 -15.00
C PHE A 534 4.34 -26.06 -15.45
N ILE A 535 3.89 -26.31 -16.68
CA ILE A 535 2.62 -25.81 -17.21
C ILE A 535 1.87 -27.00 -17.83
N PRO A 536 0.77 -27.49 -17.23
CA PRO A 536 0.10 -28.71 -17.67
C PRO A 536 -0.53 -28.56 -19.06
N ARG A 537 -0.46 -29.62 -19.86
CA ARG A 537 -1.33 -29.77 -21.05
C ARG A 537 -2.75 -30.10 -20.60
N ALA A 538 -3.71 -29.70 -21.44
CA ALA A 538 -5.12 -30.04 -21.28
C ALA A 538 -5.75 -30.33 -22.65
N ASP A 539 -5.17 -31.29 -23.37
CA ASP A 539 -5.53 -31.67 -24.73
C ASP A 539 -6.08 -33.10 -24.86
N SER A 540 -6.19 -33.84 -23.75
CA SER A 540 -6.87 -35.13 -23.76
C SER A 540 -8.40 -34.96 -23.89
N ALA A 541 -9.09 -36.00 -24.37
CA ALA A 541 -10.55 -35.99 -24.45
C ALA A 541 -11.22 -35.79 -23.07
N SER A 542 -10.60 -36.31 -22.01
CA SER A 542 -11.06 -36.12 -20.63
C SER A 542 -10.91 -34.67 -20.18
N ASP A 543 -9.77 -34.04 -20.46
CA ASP A 543 -9.54 -32.62 -20.15
C ASP A 543 -10.51 -31.72 -20.91
N MET A 544 -10.73 -32.01 -22.20
CA MET A 544 -11.70 -31.29 -23.02
C MET A 544 -13.10 -31.35 -22.43
N ALA A 545 -13.54 -32.52 -21.95
CA ALA A 545 -14.83 -32.68 -21.29
C ALA A 545 -14.89 -31.95 -19.94
N ALA A 546 -13.81 -32.03 -19.15
CA ALA A 546 -13.72 -31.40 -17.84
C ALA A 546 -13.68 -29.86 -17.93
N LEU A 547 -13.06 -29.28 -18.95
CA LEU A 547 -12.79 -27.84 -19.03
C LEU A 547 -13.69 -27.08 -19.99
N SER A 548 -14.43 -27.73 -20.89
CA SER A 548 -15.25 -27.00 -21.88
C SER A 548 -16.49 -26.34 -21.26
N ALA A 549 -16.72 -25.08 -21.63
CA ALA A 549 -17.98 -24.39 -21.37
C ALA A 549 -19.14 -25.06 -22.13
N PRO A 550 -20.32 -25.25 -21.51
CA PRO A 550 -21.45 -25.88 -22.17
C PRO A 550 -21.96 -25.04 -23.35
N GLY A 551 -22.33 -25.71 -24.46
CA GLY A 551 -23.00 -25.08 -25.61
C GLY A 551 -22.12 -24.21 -26.53
N ALA A 552 -20.80 -24.14 -26.33
CA ALA A 552 -19.92 -23.34 -27.18
C ALA A 552 -19.56 -24.06 -28.50
N ARG A 553 -19.82 -23.43 -29.66
CA ARG A 553 -19.46 -23.95 -31.00
C ARG A 553 -17.94 -24.13 -31.18
N THR A 554 -17.15 -23.32 -30.48
CA THR A 554 -15.70 -23.45 -30.33
C THR A 554 -15.38 -23.67 -28.84
N PRO A 555 -14.61 -24.69 -28.45
CA PRO A 555 -14.35 -24.95 -27.04
C PRO A 555 -13.68 -23.75 -26.38
N ARG A 556 -14.31 -23.21 -25.33
CA ARG A 556 -13.77 -22.17 -24.46
C ARG A 556 -13.59 -22.74 -23.06
N MET A 557 -12.46 -22.43 -22.44
CA MET A 557 -12.14 -22.94 -21.11
C MET A 557 -13.07 -22.31 -20.08
N ASP A 558 -13.80 -23.15 -19.36
CA ASP A 558 -14.67 -22.78 -18.25
C ASP A 558 -13.85 -22.68 -16.97
N THR A 559 -13.68 -21.45 -16.48
CA THR A 559 -12.89 -21.19 -15.27
C THR A 559 -13.53 -21.76 -14.01
N ALA A 560 -14.84 -21.99 -13.99
CA ALA A 560 -15.50 -22.60 -12.84
C ALA A 560 -15.17 -24.10 -12.73
N LYS A 561 -15.10 -24.79 -13.87
CA LYS A 561 -14.68 -26.20 -13.93
C LYS A 561 -13.17 -26.39 -13.80
N HIS A 562 -12.38 -25.43 -14.29
CA HIS A 562 -10.92 -25.43 -14.16
C HIS A 562 -10.46 -25.59 -12.71
N LYS A 563 -11.14 -25.00 -11.74
CA LYS A 563 -10.87 -25.16 -10.31
C LYS A 563 -10.80 -26.64 -9.91
N VAL A 564 -11.80 -27.44 -10.26
CA VAL A 564 -11.86 -28.87 -9.89
C VAL A 564 -10.72 -29.64 -10.55
N TRP A 565 -10.47 -29.36 -11.82
CA TRP A 565 -9.37 -29.95 -12.58
C TRP A 565 -7.99 -29.61 -11.98
N ALA A 566 -7.80 -28.35 -11.57
CA ALA A 566 -6.55 -27.88 -10.97
C ALA A 566 -6.31 -28.49 -9.58
N THR A 567 -7.36 -28.69 -8.77
CA THR A 567 -7.26 -29.28 -7.42
C THR A 567 -6.56 -30.65 -7.43
N ASP A 568 -6.89 -31.51 -8.38
CA ASP A 568 -6.28 -32.84 -8.49
C ASP A 568 -4.77 -32.75 -8.78
N LEU A 569 -4.39 -31.90 -9.73
CA LEU A 569 -2.98 -31.64 -10.05
C LEU A 569 -2.22 -31.03 -8.85
N MET A 570 -2.85 -30.09 -8.14
CA MET A 570 -2.27 -29.47 -6.94
C MET A 570 -2.00 -30.53 -5.88
N ALA A 571 -2.97 -31.40 -5.59
CA ALA A 571 -2.83 -32.44 -4.58
C ALA A 571 -1.69 -33.41 -4.94
N GLN A 572 -1.57 -33.82 -6.20
CA GLN A 572 -0.49 -34.68 -6.66
C GLN A 572 0.89 -34.03 -6.49
N LEU A 573 1.05 -32.77 -6.91
CA LEU A 573 2.30 -32.02 -6.79
C LEU A 573 2.69 -31.79 -5.32
N VAL A 574 1.76 -31.33 -4.49
CA VAL A 574 1.99 -31.07 -3.06
C VAL A 574 2.34 -32.36 -2.33
N ASN A 575 1.67 -33.47 -2.65
CA ASN A 575 1.98 -34.78 -2.06
C ASN A 575 3.36 -35.29 -2.49
N ALA A 576 3.72 -35.15 -3.77
CA ALA A 576 5.04 -35.52 -4.28
C ALA A 576 6.18 -34.69 -3.67
N ASN A 577 5.88 -33.44 -3.28
CA ASN A 577 6.80 -32.54 -2.58
C ASN A 577 6.77 -32.70 -1.04
N ASN A 578 5.83 -33.49 -0.50
CA ASN A 578 5.57 -33.63 0.94
C ASN A 578 5.36 -32.27 1.64
N GLY A 579 4.47 -31.45 1.06
CA GLY A 579 4.21 -30.09 1.52
C GLY A 579 5.23 -29.08 0.97
N HIS A 580 5.86 -28.27 1.82
CA HIS A 580 6.86 -27.24 1.45
C HIS A 580 6.40 -26.32 0.30
N ALA A 581 5.11 -25.98 0.33
CA ALA A 581 4.44 -25.39 -0.82
C ALA A 581 3.75 -24.07 -0.50
N LEU A 582 3.80 -23.15 -1.46
CA LEU A 582 2.99 -21.94 -1.49
C LEU A 582 1.98 -22.06 -2.63
N VAL A 583 0.69 -22.06 -2.31
CA VAL A 583 -0.41 -22.14 -3.29
C VAL A 583 -1.10 -20.79 -3.40
N LEU A 584 -1.09 -20.25 -4.61
CA LEU A 584 -1.58 -18.93 -4.96
C LEU A 584 -2.80 -19.07 -5.86
N SER A 585 -3.96 -18.75 -5.30
CA SER A 585 -5.24 -18.79 -6.00
C SER A 585 -5.60 -17.42 -6.57
N ALA A 586 -6.13 -17.40 -7.79
CA ALA A 586 -6.60 -16.19 -8.45
C ALA A 586 -7.82 -15.55 -7.74
N ASN A 587 -8.61 -16.31 -6.98
CA ASN A 587 -9.73 -15.76 -6.21
C ASN A 587 -9.97 -16.49 -4.89
N ALA A 588 -10.64 -15.82 -3.94
CA ALA A 588 -10.79 -16.34 -2.60
C ALA A 588 -11.71 -17.58 -2.50
N ALA A 589 -12.72 -17.69 -3.36
CA ALA A 589 -13.62 -18.83 -3.35
C ALA A 589 -12.87 -20.13 -3.71
N ALA A 590 -12.12 -20.10 -4.81
CA ALA A 590 -11.29 -21.23 -5.24
C ALA A 590 -10.20 -21.55 -4.21
N GLY A 591 -9.54 -20.54 -3.64
CA GLY A 591 -8.50 -20.75 -2.65
C GLY A 591 -8.96 -21.47 -1.37
N LYS A 592 -10.17 -21.16 -0.87
CA LYS A 592 -10.75 -21.87 0.28
C LYS A 592 -10.99 -23.35 -0.02
N GLU A 593 -11.46 -23.66 -1.23
CA GLU A 593 -11.68 -25.03 -1.66
C GLU A 593 -10.36 -25.79 -1.87
N TYR A 594 -9.33 -25.13 -2.44
CA TYR A 594 -8.00 -25.71 -2.54
C TYR A 594 -7.43 -26.04 -1.16
N ALA A 595 -7.56 -25.12 -0.19
CA ALA A 595 -7.08 -25.36 1.17
C ALA A 595 -7.77 -26.58 1.82
N ALA A 596 -9.11 -26.68 1.70
CA ALA A 596 -9.85 -27.82 2.22
C ALA A 596 -9.43 -29.14 1.57
N ALA A 597 -9.33 -29.16 0.23
CA ALA A 597 -8.94 -30.35 -0.53
C ALA A 597 -7.50 -30.78 -0.26
N LEU A 598 -6.56 -29.83 -0.15
CA LEU A 598 -5.17 -30.12 0.19
C LEU A 598 -5.03 -30.63 1.63
N ASN A 599 -5.81 -30.08 2.56
CA ASN A 599 -5.83 -30.57 3.94
C ASN A 599 -6.33 -32.02 4.01
N GLU A 600 -7.39 -32.36 3.27
CA GLU A 600 -7.88 -33.74 3.15
C GLU A 600 -6.83 -34.66 2.49
N ALA A 601 -6.28 -34.26 1.34
CA ALA A 601 -5.28 -35.03 0.60
C ALA A 601 -3.95 -35.22 1.36
N SER A 602 -3.63 -34.32 2.29
CA SER A 602 -2.46 -34.46 3.17
C SER A 602 -2.57 -35.69 4.06
N GLY A 603 -3.79 -36.08 4.45
CA GLY A 603 -4.03 -37.15 5.42
C GLY A 603 -3.34 -36.92 6.78
N GLY A 604 -3.06 -35.66 7.14
CA GLY A 604 -2.33 -35.28 8.35
C GLY A 604 -0.80 -35.42 8.27
N ARG A 605 -0.22 -35.68 7.09
CA ARG A 605 1.24 -35.78 6.92
C ARG A 605 1.98 -34.46 7.06
N PHE A 606 1.30 -33.34 6.82
CA PHE A 606 1.83 -31.98 6.95
C PHE A 606 0.67 -30.99 7.17
N SER A 607 0.95 -29.85 7.78
CA SER A 607 -0.05 -28.81 8.06
C SER A 607 -0.45 -28.06 6.78
N VAL A 608 -1.73 -27.70 6.66
CA VAL A 608 -2.22 -26.78 5.61
C VAL A 608 -2.78 -25.54 6.28
N TYR A 609 -2.09 -24.42 6.08
CA TYR A 609 -2.50 -23.11 6.56
C TYR A 609 -3.24 -22.35 5.45
N SER A 610 -4.38 -21.74 5.76
CA SER A 610 -5.11 -20.90 4.84
C SER A 610 -5.24 -19.48 5.36
N GLN A 611 -5.13 -18.49 4.47
CA GLN A 611 -5.34 -17.08 4.84
C GLN A 611 -6.75 -16.77 5.37
N TRP A 612 -7.69 -17.73 5.29
CA TRP A 612 -9.07 -17.60 5.75
C TRP A 612 -9.35 -18.29 7.09
N ASP A 613 -8.34 -18.86 7.76
CA ASP A 613 -8.54 -19.64 8.99
C ASP A 613 -8.85 -18.76 10.23
N GLY A 614 -8.85 -17.43 10.08
CA GLY A 614 -9.21 -16.47 11.13
C GLY A 614 -8.04 -15.62 11.65
N PRO A 615 -6.87 -16.17 11.98
CA PRO A 615 -5.72 -15.38 12.40
C PRO A 615 -5.28 -14.36 11.32
N PRO A 616 -4.71 -13.21 11.72
CA PRO A 616 -4.13 -12.27 10.78
C PRO A 616 -3.06 -12.92 9.89
N LEU A 617 -2.96 -12.48 8.63
CA LEU A 617 -2.02 -13.03 7.64
C LEU A 617 -0.58 -13.11 8.15
N ARG A 618 -0.12 -12.09 8.89
CA ARG A 618 1.22 -12.05 9.51
C ARG A 618 1.49 -13.26 10.42
N THR A 619 0.48 -13.67 11.19
CA THR A 619 0.56 -14.80 12.11
C THR A 619 0.58 -16.10 11.33
N MET A 620 -0.20 -16.19 10.26
CA MET A 620 -0.22 -17.36 9.39
C MET A 620 1.12 -17.57 8.69
N VAL A 621 1.71 -16.50 8.16
CA VAL A 621 3.03 -16.52 7.53
C VAL A 621 4.12 -16.90 8.55
N ALA A 622 4.03 -16.42 9.80
CA ALA A 622 4.97 -16.81 10.85
C ALA A 622 4.89 -18.32 11.15
N ARG A 623 3.69 -18.87 11.33
CA ARG A 623 3.48 -20.31 11.55
C ARG A 623 4.00 -21.16 10.38
N TRP A 624 3.72 -20.74 9.15
CA TRP A 624 4.22 -21.42 7.95
C TRP A 624 5.76 -21.42 7.87
N LYS A 625 6.43 -20.36 8.33
CA LYS A 625 7.89 -20.32 8.41
C LYS A 625 8.46 -21.25 9.48
N GLU A 626 7.74 -21.43 10.58
CA GLU A 626 8.15 -22.30 11.70
C GLU A 626 7.96 -23.79 11.40
N ASP A 627 7.04 -24.15 10.51
CA ASP A 627 6.82 -25.52 10.00
C ASP A 627 7.21 -25.61 8.51
N PRO A 628 8.48 -25.89 8.15
CA PRO A 628 8.92 -25.96 6.77
C PRO A 628 8.15 -26.97 5.91
N THR A 629 7.58 -28.01 6.53
CA THR A 629 6.84 -29.04 5.81
C THR A 629 5.44 -28.61 5.42
N SER A 630 4.94 -27.50 5.97
CA SER A 630 3.57 -27.06 5.77
C SER A 630 3.31 -26.44 4.39
N VAL A 631 2.03 -26.29 4.09
CA VAL A 631 1.51 -25.61 2.90
C VAL A 631 0.81 -24.33 3.32
N LEU A 632 1.09 -23.23 2.62
CA LEU A 632 0.34 -21.98 2.78
C LEU A 632 -0.52 -21.73 1.53
N VAL A 633 -1.81 -21.54 1.75
CA VAL A 633 -2.78 -21.22 0.69
C VAL A 633 -3.31 -19.81 0.85
N GLY A 634 -3.27 -19.02 -0.22
CA GLY A 634 -3.88 -17.70 -0.23
C GLY A 634 -4.02 -17.11 -1.63
N THR A 635 -4.20 -15.78 -1.71
CA THR A 635 -4.43 -15.07 -2.97
C THR A 635 -3.26 -14.13 -3.29
N ARG A 636 -3.51 -13.10 -4.11
CA ARG A 636 -2.56 -12.04 -4.49
C ARG A 636 -1.80 -11.42 -3.30
N SER A 637 -2.40 -11.35 -2.11
CA SER A 637 -1.74 -10.82 -0.90
C SER A 637 -0.51 -11.62 -0.47
N LEU A 638 -0.37 -12.88 -0.90
CA LEU A 638 0.83 -13.70 -0.67
C LEU A 638 1.84 -13.63 -1.83
N MET A 639 1.46 -13.04 -2.97
CA MET A 639 2.37 -12.83 -4.12
C MET A 639 3.40 -11.73 -3.84
N THR A 640 3.09 -10.84 -2.90
CA THR A 640 3.90 -9.68 -2.48
C THR A 640 4.20 -9.75 -0.98
N GLY A 641 5.44 -9.46 -0.57
CA GLY A 641 5.76 -9.24 0.86
C GLY A 641 5.91 -10.50 1.75
N VAL A 642 5.84 -11.71 1.20
CA VAL A 642 6.14 -12.95 1.94
C VAL A 642 7.49 -13.51 1.50
N ASP A 643 8.43 -13.59 2.44
CA ASP A 643 9.78 -14.13 2.23
C ASP A 643 10.09 -15.19 3.30
N ALA A 644 10.36 -16.43 2.90
CA ALA A 644 10.54 -17.57 3.81
C ALA A 644 11.77 -18.42 3.38
N PRO A 645 13.00 -17.93 3.59
CA PRO A 645 14.21 -18.52 3.03
C PRO A 645 14.44 -19.97 3.48
N GLY A 646 15.16 -20.75 2.68
CA GLY A 646 15.50 -22.14 2.97
C GLY A 646 14.45 -23.14 2.47
N PRO A 647 14.33 -24.33 3.10
CA PRO A 647 13.52 -25.43 2.57
C PRO A 647 12.01 -25.19 2.63
N THR A 648 11.54 -24.19 3.38
CA THR A 648 10.11 -23.88 3.60
C THR A 648 9.28 -23.77 2.32
N CYS A 649 9.88 -23.39 1.18
CA CYS A 649 9.16 -23.25 -0.08
C CYS A 649 10.00 -23.74 -1.26
N SER A 650 9.83 -25.01 -1.63
CA SER A 650 10.41 -25.62 -2.82
C SER A 650 9.38 -25.79 -3.96
N LEU A 651 8.10 -25.52 -3.69
CA LEU A 651 7.02 -25.57 -4.68
C LEU A 651 6.15 -24.32 -4.59
N VAL A 652 6.05 -23.59 -5.69
CA VAL A 652 5.08 -22.50 -5.84
C VAL A 652 4.04 -22.92 -6.88
N ILE A 653 2.77 -22.97 -6.49
CA ILE A 653 1.68 -23.30 -7.41
C ILE A 653 0.80 -22.07 -7.62
N MET A 654 0.54 -21.74 -8.88
CA MET A 654 -0.45 -20.75 -9.29
C MET A 654 -1.55 -21.47 -10.04
N ASP A 655 -2.81 -21.30 -9.61
CA ASP A 655 -3.94 -21.96 -10.25
C ASP A 655 -4.11 -21.49 -11.71
N ARG A 656 -4.00 -20.19 -11.96
CA ARG A 656 -4.07 -19.59 -13.28
C ARG A 656 -3.38 -18.23 -13.32
N VAL A 657 -3.22 -17.67 -14.53
CA VAL A 657 -2.68 -16.30 -14.66
C VAL A 657 -3.55 -15.31 -13.86
N PRO A 658 -2.96 -14.49 -12.97
CA PRO A 658 -3.68 -13.65 -12.01
C PRO A 658 -4.22 -12.38 -12.67
N ARG A 659 -5.17 -12.54 -13.60
CA ARG A 659 -5.86 -11.42 -14.24
C ARG A 659 -6.81 -10.76 -13.24
N ALA A 660 -6.80 -9.43 -13.20
CA ALA A 660 -7.87 -8.68 -12.57
C ALA A 660 -9.22 -9.08 -13.20
N SER A 661 -10.25 -9.22 -12.37
CA SER A 661 -11.63 -9.17 -12.86
C SER A 661 -11.86 -7.84 -13.57
N ALA A 662 -12.92 -7.74 -14.39
CA ALA A 662 -13.35 -6.42 -14.87
C ALA A 662 -13.44 -5.48 -13.67
N ASN A 663 -12.62 -4.43 -13.70
CA ASN A 663 -12.34 -3.54 -12.59
C ASN A 663 -12.45 -2.12 -13.14
N PRO A 664 -13.38 -1.29 -12.63
CA PRO A 664 -13.61 0.07 -13.13
C PRO A 664 -12.35 0.92 -13.23
N VAL A 665 -11.36 0.71 -12.36
CA VAL A 665 -10.09 1.44 -12.36
C VAL A 665 -9.25 1.09 -13.58
N ASP A 666 -9.08 -0.20 -13.88
CA ASP A 666 -8.29 -0.64 -15.03
C ASP A 666 -8.99 -0.33 -16.35
N ASP A 667 -10.31 -0.46 -16.34
CA ASP A 667 -11.20 -0.09 -17.42
C ASP A 667 -11.11 1.40 -17.78
N ALA A 668 -10.98 2.28 -16.77
CA ALA A 668 -10.75 3.71 -16.95
C ALA A 668 -9.30 4.05 -17.34
N ARG A 669 -8.29 3.26 -16.92
CA ARG A 669 -6.92 3.38 -17.45
C ARG A 669 -6.87 3.08 -18.95
N VAL A 670 -7.67 2.11 -19.42
CA VAL A 670 -7.78 1.81 -20.85
C VAL A 670 -8.44 2.95 -21.60
N GLU A 671 -9.52 3.52 -21.07
CA GLU A 671 -10.18 4.71 -21.62
C GLU A 671 -9.22 5.90 -21.72
N GLU A 672 -8.47 6.18 -20.66
CA GLU A 672 -7.47 7.26 -20.64
C GLU A 672 -6.40 7.09 -21.74
N LEU A 673 -5.88 5.88 -21.93
CA LEU A 673 -4.92 5.59 -23.00
C LEU A 673 -5.53 5.76 -24.40
N VAL A 674 -6.81 5.46 -24.57
CA VAL A 674 -7.51 5.64 -25.84
C VAL A 674 -7.73 7.13 -26.10
N ASP A 675 -8.25 7.86 -25.12
CA ASP A 675 -8.70 9.24 -25.28
C ASP A 675 -7.55 10.26 -25.30
N ARG A 676 -6.57 10.11 -24.41
CA ARG A 676 -5.45 11.07 -24.27
C ARG A 676 -4.24 10.73 -25.13
N VAL A 677 -3.95 9.44 -25.30
CA VAL A 677 -2.75 8.97 -26.04
C VAL A 677 -3.10 8.57 -27.48
N GLY A 678 -4.38 8.44 -27.83
CA GLY A 678 -4.82 7.98 -29.14
C GLY A 678 -4.47 6.51 -29.40
N MET A 679 -4.27 5.70 -28.34
CA MET A 679 -3.91 4.30 -28.47
C MET A 679 -5.12 3.45 -28.89
N ASP A 680 -4.91 2.48 -29.78
CA ASP A 680 -5.96 1.50 -30.10
C ASP A 680 -6.46 0.77 -28.83
N LYS A 681 -7.78 0.59 -28.71
CA LYS A 681 -8.42 -0.01 -27.52
C LYS A 681 -7.86 -1.39 -27.16
N TRP A 682 -7.54 -2.22 -28.16
CA TRP A 682 -6.99 -3.55 -27.89
C TRP A 682 -5.51 -3.49 -27.47
N ALA A 683 -4.75 -2.54 -27.99
CA ALA A 683 -3.40 -2.24 -27.50
C ALA A 683 -3.42 -1.71 -26.05
N ALA A 684 -4.30 -0.76 -25.75
CA ALA A 684 -4.47 -0.19 -24.41
C ALA A 684 -4.89 -1.24 -23.36
N ALA A 685 -5.91 -2.05 -23.67
CA ALA A 685 -6.35 -3.14 -22.80
C ALA A 685 -5.23 -4.13 -22.46
N ARG A 686 -4.34 -4.41 -23.43
CA ARG A 686 -3.20 -5.29 -23.20
C ARG A 686 -2.13 -4.62 -22.34
N LEU A 687 -1.83 -3.35 -22.61
CA LEU A 687 -0.85 -2.58 -21.83
C LEU A 687 -1.27 -2.43 -20.37
N VAL A 688 -2.56 -2.51 -20.06
CA VAL A 688 -3.08 -2.48 -18.69
C VAL A 688 -3.19 -3.89 -18.09
N TYR A 689 -4.04 -4.75 -18.66
CA TYR A 689 -4.39 -6.02 -18.02
C TYR A 689 -3.32 -7.10 -18.14
N VAL A 690 -2.61 -7.18 -19.26
CA VAL A 690 -1.66 -8.27 -19.51
C VAL A 690 -0.34 -8.00 -18.80
N THR A 691 0.14 -6.77 -18.82
CA THR A 691 1.37 -6.36 -18.12
C THR A 691 1.22 -6.46 -16.60
N ASP A 692 0.09 -6.01 -16.02
CA ASP A 692 -0.17 -6.11 -14.59
C ASP A 692 -0.26 -7.58 -14.15
N ALA A 693 -0.89 -8.45 -14.95
CA ALA A 693 -0.95 -9.88 -14.65
C ALA A 693 0.41 -10.59 -14.84
N ALA A 694 1.22 -10.17 -15.82
CA ALA A 694 2.59 -10.68 -15.99
C ALA A 694 3.50 -10.29 -14.83
N LEU A 695 3.39 -9.05 -14.35
CA LEU A 695 4.10 -8.55 -13.18
C LEU A 695 3.82 -9.43 -11.94
N LEU A 696 2.56 -9.73 -11.67
CA LEU A 696 2.19 -10.61 -10.56
C LEU A 696 2.69 -12.04 -10.72
N LEU A 697 2.68 -12.55 -11.95
CA LEU A 697 3.17 -13.89 -12.26
C LEU A 697 4.66 -13.99 -11.96
N GLU A 698 5.44 -12.97 -12.33
CA GLU A 698 6.87 -12.88 -12.01
C GLU A 698 7.10 -12.75 -10.49
N GLN A 699 6.33 -11.91 -9.80
CA GLN A 699 6.42 -11.76 -8.34
C GLN A 699 6.07 -13.04 -7.58
N ALA A 700 5.07 -13.78 -8.06
CA ALA A 700 4.69 -15.07 -7.52
C ALA A 700 5.79 -16.11 -7.75
N ALA A 701 6.32 -16.21 -8.97
CA ALA A 701 7.43 -17.13 -9.28
C ALA A 701 8.72 -16.79 -8.51
N GLY A 702 8.99 -15.50 -8.28
CA GLY A 702 10.09 -15.02 -7.44
C GLY A 702 10.01 -15.45 -5.98
N ARG A 703 8.86 -15.96 -5.51
CA ARG A 703 8.74 -16.55 -4.16
C ARG A 703 9.51 -17.86 -4.03
N LEU A 704 9.89 -18.53 -5.12
CA LEU A 704 10.65 -19.77 -5.07
C LEU A 704 12.15 -19.53 -4.79
N ILE A 705 12.75 -18.49 -5.39
CA ILE A 705 14.21 -18.29 -5.42
C ILE A 705 14.57 -17.01 -4.68
N ARG A 706 15.20 -17.16 -3.51
CA ARG A 706 15.63 -16.07 -2.61
C ARG A 706 17.13 -16.12 -2.31
N SER A 707 17.76 -17.27 -2.52
CA SER A 707 19.19 -17.51 -2.33
C SER A 707 19.80 -18.28 -3.50
N THR A 708 21.14 -18.30 -3.59
CA THR A 708 21.87 -19.08 -4.61
C THR A 708 21.73 -20.60 -4.42
N SER A 709 21.30 -21.07 -3.24
CA SER A 709 21.07 -22.49 -2.94
C SER A 709 19.63 -22.94 -3.18
N ASP A 710 18.68 -22.02 -3.36
CA ASP A 710 17.26 -22.38 -3.50
C ASP A 710 17.00 -23.11 -4.82
N ARG A 711 16.26 -24.20 -4.77
CA ARG A 711 15.88 -25.01 -5.94
C ARG A 711 14.47 -25.51 -5.75
N GLY A 712 13.73 -25.67 -6.84
CA GLY A 712 12.40 -26.25 -6.76
C GLY A 712 11.61 -26.18 -8.06
N MET A 713 10.30 -26.03 -7.92
CA MET A 713 9.36 -25.95 -9.03
C MET A 713 8.38 -24.78 -8.89
N VAL A 714 8.15 -24.08 -9.99
CA VAL A 714 6.99 -23.24 -10.19
C VAL A 714 6.00 -24.00 -11.09
N ALA A 715 4.79 -24.21 -10.61
CA ALA A 715 3.69 -24.81 -11.37
C ALA A 715 2.63 -23.75 -11.68
N VAL A 716 2.42 -23.42 -12.96
CA VAL A 716 1.32 -22.55 -13.39
C VAL A 716 0.26 -23.42 -14.06
N LEU A 717 -0.83 -23.70 -13.35
CA LEU A 717 -1.87 -24.64 -13.79
C LEU A 717 -2.84 -24.02 -14.82
N ASP A 718 -2.33 -23.17 -15.72
CA ASP A 718 -3.08 -22.54 -16.80
C ASP A 718 -2.66 -23.09 -18.18
N PRO A 719 -3.38 -24.06 -18.75
CA PRO A 719 -3.06 -24.64 -20.05
C PRO A 719 -3.02 -23.62 -21.20
N ARG A 720 -3.66 -22.45 -21.03
CA ARG A 720 -3.72 -21.38 -22.05
C ARG A 720 -2.35 -20.73 -22.30
N LEU A 721 -1.39 -20.92 -21.40
CA LEU A 721 0.01 -20.50 -21.59
C LEU A 721 0.78 -21.37 -22.59
N LEU A 722 0.26 -22.55 -22.94
CA LEU A 722 0.84 -23.40 -23.96
C LEU A 722 0.28 -23.04 -25.35
N ARG A 723 1.08 -23.28 -26.40
CA ARG A 723 0.63 -23.15 -27.80
C ARG A 723 -0.18 -24.37 -28.24
N VAL A 724 -1.18 -24.75 -27.44
CA VAL A 724 -2.04 -25.93 -27.67
C VAL A 724 -3.48 -25.45 -27.86
N LYS A 725 -4.06 -25.74 -29.03
CA LYS A 725 -5.47 -25.44 -29.32
C LYS A 725 -6.38 -26.39 -28.53
N PRO A 726 -7.60 -25.97 -28.16
CA PRO A 726 -8.29 -24.72 -28.51
C PRO A 726 -8.11 -23.58 -27.50
N TRP A 727 -7.36 -23.78 -26.41
CA TRP A 727 -7.38 -22.88 -25.26
C TRP A 727 -6.40 -21.69 -25.34
N ALA A 728 -5.34 -21.82 -26.13
CA ALA A 728 -4.18 -20.93 -26.12
C ALA A 728 -4.53 -19.44 -26.12
N TYR A 729 -3.84 -18.66 -25.27
CA TYR A 729 -3.85 -17.21 -25.39
C TYR A 729 -3.33 -16.76 -26.75
N GLU A 730 -3.76 -15.56 -27.14
CA GLU A 730 -3.17 -14.84 -28.27
C GLU A 730 -1.65 -14.72 -28.09
N GLU A 731 -0.92 -14.84 -29.19
CA GLU A 731 0.54 -15.06 -29.20
C GLU A 731 1.30 -13.98 -28.42
N ARG A 732 0.98 -12.70 -28.63
CA ARG A 732 1.66 -11.59 -27.94
C ARG A 732 1.36 -11.60 -26.44
N THR A 733 0.09 -11.83 -26.07
CA THR A 733 -0.33 -11.97 -24.67
C THR A 733 0.41 -13.10 -23.97
N ARG A 734 0.53 -14.26 -24.65
CA ARG A 734 1.24 -15.43 -24.13
C ARG A 734 2.73 -15.14 -23.95
N LYS A 735 3.35 -14.45 -24.91
CA LYS A 735 4.76 -14.05 -24.83
C LYS A 735 5.02 -13.18 -23.60
N THR A 736 4.20 -12.16 -23.37
CA THR A 736 4.35 -11.28 -22.19
C THR A 736 4.25 -12.02 -20.86
N TYR A 737 3.37 -13.02 -20.73
CA TYR A 737 3.33 -13.85 -19.51
C TYR A 737 4.56 -14.74 -19.35
N LEU A 738 5.08 -15.31 -20.44
CA LEU A 738 6.20 -16.24 -20.37
C LEU A 738 7.55 -15.54 -20.16
N GLU A 739 7.68 -14.26 -20.56
CA GLU A 739 8.90 -13.45 -20.37
C GLU A 739 9.37 -13.46 -18.90
N GLY A 740 8.45 -13.28 -17.93
CA GLY A 740 8.76 -13.32 -16.49
C GLY A 740 9.13 -14.71 -15.94
N LEU A 741 8.97 -15.77 -16.74
CA LEU A 741 9.25 -17.16 -16.38
C LEU A 741 10.40 -17.77 -17.22
N ASP A 742 11.09 -16.97 -18.03
CA ASP A 742 12.07 -17.47 -18.99
C ASP A 742 13.40 -17.93 -18.36
N LEU A 743 13.71 -17.48 -17.14
CA LEU A 743 14.92 -17.88 -16.43
C LEU A 743 14.93 -19.36 -15.99
N PHE A 744 13.77 -20.01 -15.94
CA PHE A 744 13.66 -21.43 -15.57
C PHE A 744 14.25 -22.33 -16.65
N GLY A 745 15.28 -23.09 -16.30
CA GLY A 745 16.05 -23.88 -17.27
C GLY A 745 15.33 -25.15 -17.73
N THR A 746 14.61 -25.83 -16.83
CA THR A 746 13.74 -26.95 -17.23
C THR A 746 12.30 -26.46 -17.39
N LYS A 747 11.69 -26.70 -18.54
CA LYS A 747 10.26 -26.46 -18.79
C LYS A 747 9.59 -27.79 -19.17
N THR A 748 8.53 -28.18 -18.48
CA THR A 748 7.77 -29.41 -18.79
C THR A 748 6.28 -29.15 -18.78
N SER A 749 5.55 -29.92 -19.59
CA SER A 749 4.09 -29.91 -19.63
C SER A 749 3.44 -31.25 -19.30
N HIS A 750 4.26 -32.25 -18.95
CA HIS A 750 3.82 -33.60 -18.62
C HIS A 750 3.87 -33.81 -17.11
N LEU A 751 2.75 -34.20 -16.51
CA LEU A 751 2.61 -34.34 -15.06
C LEU A 751 3.58 -35.36 -14.48
N HIS A 752 3.74 -36.54 -15.09
CA HIS A 752 4.67 -37.57 -14.58
C HIS A 752 6.12 -37.05 -14.49
N VAL A 753 6.61 -36.32 -15.50
CA VAL A 753 7.94 -35.69 -15.48
C VAL A 753 8.04 -34.63 -14.37
N ALA A 754 6.97 -33.88 -14.14
CA ALA A 754 6.93 -32.90 -13.06
C ALA A 754 7.00 -33.58 -11.67
N LEU A 755 6.22 -34.65 -11.47
CA LEU A 755 6.21 -35.44 -10.24
C LEU A 755 7.59 -36.07 -9.97
N GLU A 756 8.22 -36.68 -10.98
CA GLU A 756 9.58 -37.23 -10.86
C GLU A 756 10.59 -36.16 -10.45
N LYS A 757 10.54 -34.97 -11.10
CA LYS A 757 11.48 -33.89 -10.81
C LYS A 757 11.32 -33.31 -9.42
N ILE A 758 10.09 -33.02 -8.98
CA ILE A 758 9.87 -32.43 -7.66
C ILE A 758 10.23 -33.42 -6.54
N SER A 759 9.95 -34.72 -6.72
CA SER A 759 10.37 -35.76 -5.78
C SER A 759 11.89 -35.97 -5.75
N ALA A 760 12.58 -35.87 -6.90
CA ALA A 760 14.03 -36.00 -6.97
C ALA A 760 14.79 -34.79 -6.37
N GLN A 761 14.25 -33.57 -6.52
CA GLN A 761 14.83 -32.37 -5.92
C GLN A 761 14.89 -32.44 -4.39
N ARG A 762 13.94 -33.14 -3.76
CA ARG A 762 13.95 -33.40 -2.32
C ARG A 762 15.11 -34.29 -1.87
N THR A 763 15.48 -35.30 -2.66
CA THR A 763 16.56 -36.24 -2.28
C THR A 763 17.93 -35.56 -2.19
N LEU A 764 18.06 -34.35 -2.74
CA LEU A 764 19.28 -33.55 -2.79
C LEU A 764 19.34 -32.43 -1.74
N GLN A 765 18.26 -32.15 -0.99
CA GLN A 765 18.26 -31.15 0.07
C GLN A 765 18.60 -31.82 1.42
N PRO A 766 19.63 -31.34 2.15
CA PRO A 766 19.92 -31.86 3.49
C PRO A 766 18.74 -31.59 4.43
N ALA A 767 18.42 -32.59 5.26
CA ALA A 767 17.29 -32.60 6.19
C ALA A 767 17.36 -31.51 7.26
#